data_AF-A0A8K0ADW4-F1
#
_entry.id   AF-A0A8K0ADW4-F1
#
_cell.length_a   1.000
_cell.length_b   1.000
_cell.length_c   1.000
_cell.angle_alpha   90.00
_cell.angle_beta   90.00
_cell.angle_gamma   90.00
#
_symmetry.space_group_name_H-M   'P 1'
#
loop_
_entity.id
_entity.type
_entity.pdbx_description
1 polymer ?
#
loop_
_entity_poly.entity_id
_entity_poly.type
_entity_poly.pdbx_seq_one_letter_code
_entity_poly.pdbx_strand_id
1 'polypeptide(L)'
;MATREERPLFSFGIIADVQYGDLDDAMNFTQTKWRHYRNALYLLREAVQHWKGENRVQFVLQLGDIIDGFNTRRKDSENALRDVLQEFDGVPFAVHHIWGNHEFYNFSRNYLMKSPLFTAQDTEDDIEEVVKKEADAAYYDFSPYKGYRFVVLDNYDVSMCGIGRDKDSPQYKEAEKILRQVNKNEELNSPEGLVGVDRRFVMFNGGMGEEQLQWLRKTLEVARQQGEKVVVSGHVPVHPNSCYAMCLLWNYQDVLNILEDFSDIVLAYFSGHDHGGGYHYDSGNEIHHVTLPGVIEVPPGSNAFGTVDVFSDRLVMNGVVDWFVVDQPLFSFGIIADVQYADFDDVVDFSTNKRRYYRNALLLLRQAVQQWRSDGTKFALQLGDVIDGLNAQNDQSENALETVLKEFEDRPLDVYHVWGNHEFYNFSRSYLKKSKLSIEEGYYHNLEETKKESEAAYYYDFCPHQDYRFVILDNFDISMCGREANSPEYKEAEAILRKVNKNDDLDLRKGLVGLDGRFCMYNGGVGEEQLQWLRKTLEVARQRGEKVVLSGHIPIHPNACHYPDIVWNYQEVLDILQHNSDIVLAYFSGHDHVGGYHYDSGNEIHHVTLPGVIEVPPGSNAFGTVDVFSDRLVMHGVGQLDSRVMKKGSCLQLADESSARRPGVIKADLQCKSHPAARCKHPNQNQHISLELVPLEKMDAQSVWVSEFCDFESYNICSYTQDRTDDFDWNRRRGSTTTGGTGPSGDHTTGSGYYMHIDGTGQSSGKKARLKSPLIFARGDFCLEFYYHMYGSTVGTLNVYRDRSSPSNRVWSITGNQGNAWQKASVDFSSSSYFQILFEGVRGTWDNSDIAIDDVEISNHACGAVPTGTGDCNFESSDICGYTHDRSHDFDWQRNRGSTSSSGTGPSQDHTTGSGYYMYMETTLPATGDKARLVSPAIVGGDTKCLQFWYHMYGSRTGTLAAFTKVYDQTTLGTRLWSLSGNQGDAWKRARVTFSSSDAYFQLVLEGTNGGFFSVIAVDDIDVKDGSCRDVNECLMDAQACSPHAQCTNTAGGYECTCRPGYSGNGNLCEGMEFSTTVPVGTESGLSTLQTLVVVGSVLGAMLVALSAALIYTVMRNRQR
;
A
#
# COMPACT_ATOMS: atom_id res chain seq x y z
N MET A 1 -49.17 2.44 -0.46
CA MET A 1 -48.74 3.84 -0.63
C MET A 1 -47.23 3.82 -0.52
N ALA A 2 -46.49 4.55 -1.35
CA ALA A 2 -45.06 4.72 -1.11
C ALA A 2 -44.87 5.60 0.12
N THR A 3 -44.10 5.13 1.09
CA THR A 3 -43.56 5.99 2.15
C THR A 3 -42.56 6.96 1.51
N ARG A 4 -42.54 8.21 1.99
CA ARG A 4 -41.40 9.09 1.71
C ARG A 4 -40.19 8.49 2.41
N GLU A 5 -39.04 8.52 1.76
CA GLU A 5 -37.76 8.47 2.45
C GLU A 5 -37.70 9.66 3.41
N GLU A 6 -37.37 9.36 4.66
CA GLU A 6 -37.21 10.34 5.71
C GLU A 6 -35.83 11.00 5.58
N ARG A 7 -35.74 12.30 5.86
CA ARG A 7 -34.46 13.02 5.80
C ARG A 7 -33.79 13.03 7.17
N PRO A 8 -32.46 12.94 7.24
CA PRO A 8 -31.73 13.20 8.48
C PRO A 8 -32.01 14.64 8.96
N LEU A 9 -31.91 14.83 10.28
CA LEU A 9 -31.93 16.14 10.94
C LEU A 9 -30.62 16.90 10.64
N PHE A 10 -29.51 16.17 10.69
CA PHE A 10 -28.17 16.60 10.32
C PHE A 10 -27.29 15.37 10.01
N SER A 11 -26.15 15.61 9.37
CA SER A 11 -25.12 14.60 9.12
C SER A 11 -23.75 15.13 9.56
N PHE A 12 -22.85 14.26 10.01
CA PHE A 12 -21.48 14.63 10.39
C PHE A 12 -20.45 13.60 9.88
N GLY A 13 -19.26 14.07 9.51
CA GLY A 13 -18.14 13.21 9.10
C GLY A 13 -17.42 12.61 10.30
N ILE A 14 -16.81 11.43 10.15
CA ILE A 14 -16.06 10.77 11.22
C ILE A 14 -14.85 9.98 10.70
N ILE A 15 -13.70 10.11 11.38
CA ILE A 15 -12.40 9.53 11.00
C ILE A 15 -11.50 9.36 12.25
N ALA A 16 -10.58 8.40 12.24
CA ALA A 16 -9.70 8.10 13.38
C ALA A 16 -8.28 7.69 12.94
N ASP A 17 -7.30 7.95 13.81
CA ASP A 17 -5.92 7.47 13.73
C ASP A 17 -5.29 7.63 12.33
N VAL A 18 -5.23 8.87 11.87
CA VAL A 18 -4.54 9.23 10.61
C VAL A 18 -3.04 9.01 10.77
N GLN A 19 -2.45 9.40 11.90
CA GLN A 19 -1.02 9.25 12.21
C GLN A 19 -0.11 9.59 11.00
N TYR A 20 -0.37 10.70 10.30
CA TYR A 20 0.46 11.11 9.16
C TYR A 20 1.92 11.37 9.58
N GLY A 21 2.85 11.06 8.68
CA GLY A 21 4.21 11.59 8.68
C GLY A 21 4.89 11.34 7.32
N ASP A 22 5.87 12.17 6.94
CA ASP A 22 6.69 11.92 5.75
C ASP A 22 7.73 10.83 6.04
N LEU A 23 7.23 9.61 6.00
CA LEU A 23 7.90 8.37 6.37
C LEU A 23 7.61 7.30 5.33
N ASP A 24 8.56 6.40 5.11
CA ASP A 24 8.30 5.18 4.37
C ASP A 24 7.45 4.24 5.23
N ASP A 25 6.55 3.49 4.59
CA ASP A 25 5.67 2.54 5.25
C ASP A 25 6.49 1.56 6.10
N ALA A 26 6.02 1.29 7.32
CA ALA A 26 6.73 0.41 8.25
C ALA A 26 5.74 -0.42 9.08
N MET A 27 6.18 -1.58 9.56
CA MET A 27 5.36 -2.38 10.46
C MET A 27 5.13 -1.65 11.80
N ASN A 28 3.97 -1.89 12.41
CA ASN A 28 3.66 -1.46 13.77
C ASN A 28 4.62 -2.09 14.81
N PHE A 29 4.58 -1.63 16.06
CA PHE A 29 5.51 -2.07 17.11
C PHE A 29 5.53 -3.59 17.33
N THR A 30 4.38 -4.24 17.13
CA THR A 30 4.18 -5.69 17.24
C THR A 30 4.62 -6.49 16.01
N GLN A 31 4.98 -5.83 14.91
CA GLN A 31 5.33 -6.43 13.62
C GLN A 31 4.22 -7.31 13.00
N THR A 32 2.95 -6.93 13.23
CA THR A 32 1.76 -7.66 12.72
C THR A 32 1.07 -6.98 11.55
N LYS A 33 1.10 -5.64 11.50
CA LYS A 33 0.44 -4.86 10.44
C LYS A 33 1.35 -3.74 9.94
N TRP A 34 1.14 -3.34 8.68
CA TRP A 34 1.77 -2.15 8.09
C TRP A 34 1.09 -0.86 8.59
N ARG A 35 1.90 0.18 8.77
CA ARG A 35 1.47 1.57 8.91
C ARG A 35 1.89 2.35 7.67
N HIS A 36 0.92 2.93 6.99
CA HIS A 36 1.06 3.56 5.67
C HIS A 36 1.10 5.09 5.78
N TYR A 37 2.15 5.62 6.42
CA TYR A 37 2.20 7.01 6.91
C TYR A 37 1.86 8.08 5.87
N ARG A 38 2.32 7.92 4.61
CA ARG A 38 1.97 8.86 3.53
C ARG A 38 0.60 8.61 2.91
N ASN A 39 0.16 7.35 2.85
CA ASN A 39 -1.18 7.00 2.37
C ASN A 39 -2.26 7.61 3.27
N ALA A 40 -2.01 7.71 4.58
CA ALA A 40 -2.96 8.28 5.51
C ALA A 40 -3.37 9.74 5.20
N LEU A 41 -2.44 10.58 4.71
CA LEU A 41 -2.77 11.94 4.25
C LEU A 41 -3.61 11.92 2.96
N TYR A 42 -3.34 10.98 2.05
CA TYR A 42 -4.19 10.76 0.87
C TYR A 42 -5.61 10.32 1.27
N LEU A 43 -5.76 9.41 2.23
CA LEU A 43 -7.06 8.96 2.73
C LEU A 43 -7.81 10.05 3.52
N LEU A 44 -7.09 10.91 4.25
CA LEU A 44 -7.66 12.11 4.86
C LEU A 44 -8.19 13.09 3.80
N ARG A 45 -7.43 13.31 2.72
CA ARG A 45 -7.83 14.14 1.58
C ARG A 45 -9.10 13.59 0.91
N GLU A 46 -9.15 12.29 0.63
CA GLU A 46 -10.34 11.62 0.08
C GLU A 46 -11.56 11.76 1.01
N ALA A 47 -11.35 11.66 2.33
CA ALA A 47 -12.42 11.87 3.32
C ALA A 47 -12.99 13.29 3.27
N VAL A 48 -12.11 14.31 3.26
CA VAL A 48 -12.53 15.71 3.19
C VAL A 48 -13.16 16.05 1.84
N GLN A 49 -12.67 15.49 0.73
CA GLN A 49 -13.31 15.62 -0.59
C GLN A 49 -14.70 14.99 -0.62
N HIS A 50 -14.88 13.80 -0.05
CA HIS A 50 -16.18 13.14 0.08
C HIS A 50 -17.18 14.03 0.82
N TRP A 51 -16.85 14.49 2.03
CA TRP A 51 -17.74 15.34 2.84
C TRP A 51 -18.02 16.71 2.18
N LYS A 52 -17.02 17.32 1.51
CA LYS A 52 -17.20 18.53 0.67
C LYS A 52 -18.20 18.25 -0.46
N GLY A 53 -18.15 17.07 -1.09
CA GLY A 53 -19.06 16.64 -2.15
C GLY A 53 -20.51 16.38 -1.68
N GLU A 54 -20.70 15.78 -0.49
CA GLU A 54 -22.03 15.41 0.00
C GLU A 54 -22.94 16.62 0.33
N ASN A 55 -22.37 17.81 0.57
CA ASN A 55 -23.10 19.08 0.87
C ASN A 55 -24.11 19.01 2.04
N ARG A 56 -24.05 17.96 2.87
CA ARG A 56 -24.96 17.67 4.00
C ARG A 56 -24.26 17.57 5.35
N VAL A 57 -22.94 17.41 5.33
CA VAL A 57 -22.07 17.32 6.51
C VAL A 57 -21.97 18.71 7.16
N GLN A 58 -22.33 18.81 8.44
CA GLN A 58 -22.30 20.07 9.20
C GLN A 58 -21.01 20.25 10.01
N PHE A 59 -20.43 19.14 10.46
CA PHE A 59 -19.14 19.10 11.16
C PHE A 59 -18.47 17.73 10.94
N VAL A 60 -17.20 17.63 11.30
CA VAL A 60 -16.40 16.39 11.33
C VAL A 60 -15.91 16.12 12.75
N LEU A 61 -15.96 14.87 13.20
CA LEU A 61 -15.23 14.39 14.37
C LEU A 61 -13.96 13.66 13.93
N GLN A 62 -12.79 14.15 14.33
CA GLN A 62 -11.52 13.44 14.16
C GLN A 62 -11.06 12.92 15.53
N LEU A 63 -11.05 11.59 15.69
CA LEU A 63 -11.02 10.91 17.00
C LEU A 63 -9.61 10.73 17.60
N GLY A 64 -8.73 11.72 17.44
CA GLY A 64 -7.34 11.65 17.91
C GLY A 64 -6.38 10.99 16.92
N ASP A 65 -5.09 11.11 17.24
CA ASP A 65 -3.94 10.61 16.51
C ASP A 65 -3.93 11.07 15.04
N ILE A 66 -3.83 12.38 14.82
CA ILE A 66 -3.82 13.00 13.49
C ILE A 66 -2.44 12.92 12.82
N ILE A 67 -1.35 12.94 13.61
CA ILE A 67 0.04 12.79 13.14
C ILE A 67 0.83 11.79 13.99
N ASP A 68 1.82 11.09 13.43
CA ASP A 68 2.57 10.06 14.17
C ASP A 68 3.64 10.64 15.12
N GLY A 69 3.91 9.98 16.25
CA GLY A 69 5.00 10.32 17.18
C GLY A 69 6.42 10.13 16.63
N PHE A 70 6.60 9.46 15.49
CA PHE A 70 7.87 9.40 14.75
C PHE A 70 8.29 10.77 14.19
N ASN A 71 7.35 11.67 13.92
CA ASN A 71 7.65 13.04 13.46
C ASN A 71 8.52 13.79 14.47
N THR A 72 8.28 13.62 15.78
CA THR A 72 9.13 14.12 16.87
C THR A 72 10.60 13.69 16.72
N ARG A 73 10.84 12.43 16.35
CA ARG A 73 12.21 11.89 16.20
C ARG A 73 12.96 12.52 15.02
N ARG A 74 12.22 13.02 14.02
CA ARG A 74 12.72 13.79 12.86
C ARG A 74 12.71 15.30 13.08
N LYS A 75 12.07 15.79 14.17
CA LYS A 75 11.77 17.21 14.48
C LYS A 75 10.79 17.86 13.48
N ASP A 76 9.87 17.07 12.96
CA ASP A 76 8.99 17.43 11.84
C ASP A 76 7.52 17.65 12.26
N SER A 77 7.24 17.51 13.56
CA SER A 77 5.89 17.57 14.15
C SER A 77 5.05 18.79 13.72
N GLU A 78 5.66 19.98 13.66
CA GLU A 78 4.97 21.22 13.27
C GLU A 78 4.70 21.32 11.76
N ASN A 79 5.42 20.57 10.92
CA ASN A 79 5.14 20.45 9.49
C ASN A 79 4.10 19.36 9.25
N ALA A 80 4.26 18.19 9.88
CA ALA A 80 3.28 17.11 9.80
C ALA A 80 1.88 17.58 10.23
N LEU A 81 1.79 18.38 11.30
CA LEU A 81 0.53 18.99 11.74
C LEU A 81 -0.02 20.01 10.72
N ARG A 82 0.84 20.75 10.01
CA ARG A 82 0.42 21.69 8.97
C ARG A 82 -0.16 20.96 7.76
N ASP A 83 0.55 19.94 7.28
CA ASP A 83 0.14 19.13 6.13
C ASP A 83 -1.28 18.54 6.34
N VAL A 84 -1.59 17.96 7.53
CA VAL A 84 -2.94 17.41 7.80
C VAL A 84 -4.02 18.47 8.02
N LEU A 85 -3.68 19.62 8.62
CA LEU A 85 -4.64 20.71 8.81
C LEU A 85 -5.00 21.39 7.48
N GLN A 86 -4.06 21.43 6.53
CA GLN A 86 -4.28 22.01 5.20
C GLN A 86 -5.32 21.25 4.37
N GLU A 87 -5.53 19.94 4.59
CA GLU A 87 -6.64 19.20 3.96
C GLU A 87 -8.01 19.75 4.36
N PHE A 88 -8.13 20.20 5.63
CA PHE A 88 -9.31 20.84 6.18
C PHE A 88 -9.43 22.33 5.81
N ASP A 89 -8.45 22.94 5.12
CA ASP A 89 -8.61 24.34 4.70
C ASP A 89 -9.81 24.51 3.74
N GLY A 90 -10.53 25.62 3.94
CA GLY A 90 -11.68 26.00 3.13
C GLY A 90 -12.87 25.03 3.17
N VAL A 91 -12.96 24.14 4.17
CA VAL A 91 -14.17 23.32 4.39
C VAL A 91 -15.40 24.19 4.68
N PRO A 92 -16.62 23.75 4.29
CA PRO A 92 -17.87 24.44 4.64
C PRO A 92 -18.45 24.00 6.01
N PHE A 93 -17.72 23.19 6.78
CA PHE A 93 -18.17 22.54 8.02
C PHE A 93 -17.13 22.70 9.15
N ALA A 94 -17.57 22.62 10.41
CA ALA A 94 -16.62 22.64 11.53
C ALA A 94 -15.82 21.32 11.62
N VAL A 95 -14.66 21.34 12.28
CA VAL A 95 -13.89 20.14 12.60
C VAL A 95 -13.63 20.13 14.09
N HIS A 96 -13.92 19.01 14.74
CA HIS A 96 -13.68 18.79 16.16
C HIS A 96 -12.54 17.79 16.32
N HIS A 97 -11.43 18.28 16.86
CA HIS A 97 -10.22 17.50 17.07
C HIS A 97 -10.22 16.94 18.51
N ILE A 98 -10.24 15.62 18.64
CA ILE A 98 -9.94 14.92 19.90
C ILE A 98 -8.42 14.70 19.96
N TRP A 99 -7.83 14.57 21.15
CA TRP A 99 -6.37 14.36 21.31
C TRP A 99 -6.08 12.92 21.76
N GLY A 100 -5.30 12.20 20.95
CA GLY A 100 -4.77 10.88 21.24
C GLY A 100 -3.32 10.90 21.73
N ASN A 101 -2.72 9.72 21.98
CA ASN A 101 -1.35 9.67 22.50
C ASN A 101 -0.30 10.20 21.52
N HIS A 102 -0.50 10.14 20.20
CA HIS A 102 0.46 10.67 19.23
C HIS A 102 0.47 12.21 19.17
N GLU A 103 -0.64 12.90 19.48
CA GLU A 103 -0.60 14.36 19.74
C GLU A 103 0.33 14.68 20.91
N PHE A 104 0.24 13.91 21.99
CA PHE A 104 1.09 14.06 23.18
C PHE A 104 2.53 13.55 22.99
N TYR A 105 2.79 12.70 22.00
CA TYR A 105 4.16 12.36 21.56
C TYR A 105 4.82 13.45 20.72
N ASN A 106 4.03 14.33 20.09
CA ASN A 106 4.50 15.45 19.29
C ASN A 106 4.59 16.75 20.09
N PHE A 107 3.63 17.01 20.98
CA PHE A 107 3.43 18.32 21.57
C PHE A 107 3.20 18.27 23.09
N SER A 108 3.44 19.42 23.73
CA SER A 108 3.00 19.66 25.12
C SER A 108 1.53 20.07 25.15
N ARG A 109 0.81 19.75 26.23
CA ARG A 109 -0.57 20.26 26.47
C ARG A 109 -0.65 21.78 26.30
N ASN A 110 0.33 22.52 26.82
CA ASN A 110 0.47 23.98 26.68
C ASN A 110 0.72 24.48 25.23
N TYR A 111 1.15 23.61 24.32
CA TYR A 111 1.21 23.87 22.88
C TYR A 111 -0.13 23.51 22.21
N LEU A 112 -0.68 22.32 22.50
CA LEU A 112 -1.95 21.85 21.94
C LEU A 112 -3.09 22.85 22.22
N MET A 113 -3.22 23.34 23.46
CA MET A 113 -4.14 24.41 23.90
C MET A 113 -4.00 25.77 23.18
N LYS A 114 -3.00 25.92 22.29
CA LYS A 114 -2.76 27.11 21.44
C LYS A 114 -2.66 26.79 19.95
N SER A 115 -2.85 25.52 19.58
CA SER A 115 -2.82 25.04 18.21
C SER A 115 -4.25 24.94 17.64
N PRO A 116 -4.42 24.82 16.31
CA PRO A 116 -5.74 24.59 15.71
C PRO A 116 -6.43 23.30 16.16
N LEU A 117 -5.72 22.37 16.82
CA LEU A 117 -6.35 21.18 17.43
C LEU A 117 -7.16 21.50 18.70
N PHE A 118 -7.10 22.71 19.27
CA PHE A 118 -7.89 23.09 20.44
C PHE A 118 -9.25 23.69 20.09
N THR A 119 -10.11 22.86 19.48
CA THR A 119 -11.44 23.25 18.97
C THR A 119 -12.50 23.45 20.07
N ALA A 120 -12.08 23.54 21.33
CA ALA A 120 -12.94 23.87 22.48
C ALA A 120 -13.15 25.38 22.68
N GLN A 121 -12.49 26.24 21.89
CA GLN A 121 -12.70 27.69 21.92
C GLN A 121 -13.87 28.14 21.02
N ASP A 122 -14.30 27.30 20.08
CA ASP A 122 -15.31 27.62 19.06
C ASP A 122 -16.75 27.29 19.50
N THR A 123 -16.94 26.93 20.77
CA THR A 123 -18.25 26.59 21.37
C THR A 123 -18.76 27.71 22.27
N GLU A 124 -20.00 28.17 22.07
CA GLU A 124 -20.65 29.11 23.00
C GLU A 124 -20.93 28.42 24.35
N ASP A 125 -20.31 28.91 25.44
CA ASP A 125 -20.37 28.36 26.82
C ASP A 125 -21.77 28.55 27.48
N ASP A 126 -22.79 27.87 26.97
CA ASP A 126 -24.19 27.95 27.43
C ASP A 126 -24.44 27.27 28.80
N ILE A 127 -23.41 26.71 29.45
CA ILE A 127 -23.47 26.03 30.77
C ILE A 127 -22.62 26.78 31.83
N GLU A 128 -22.78 28.11 31.88
CA GLU A 128 -21.94 29.05 32.65
C GLU A 128 -21.85 28.82 34.19
N GLU A 129 -22.73 28.00 34.80
CA GLU A 129 -23.09 28.17 36.24
C GLU A 129 -22.70 27.06 37.24
N VAL A 130 -22.13 25.89 36.85
CA VAL A 130 -22.04 24.74 37.80
C VAL A 130 -20.66 24.10 38.03
N VAL A 131 -19.78 23.96 37.03
CA VAL A 131 -18.42 23.39 37.22
C VAL A 131 -17.40 24.27 36.52
N LYS A 132 -16.41 24.76 37.27
CA LYS A 132 -15.21 25.37 36.67
C LYS A 132 -14.29 24.24 36.20
N LYS A 133 -13.93 24.24 34.92
CA LYS A 133 -12.87 23.40 34.36
C LYS A 133 -11.48 23.95 34.78
N GLU A 134 -10.49 23.08 34.92
CA GLU A 134 -9.07 23.48 34.99
C GLU A 134 -8.65 24.29 33.74
N ALA A 135 -7.60 25.11 33.88
CA ALA A 135 -7.18 26.06 32.85
C ALA A 135 -6.54 25.42 31.59
N ASP A 136 -6.26 24.12 31.64
CA ASP A 136 -5.72 23.29 30.54
C ASP A 136 -6.56 22.04 30.26
N ALA A 137 -7.85 22.08 30.63
CA ALA A 137 -8.85 21.09 30.28
C ALA A 137 -9.14 21.07 28.76
N ALA A 138 -8.99 19.91 28.13
CA ALA A 138 -9.29 19.72 26.70
C ALA A 138 -10.70 19.14 26.41
N TYR A 139 -11.51 18.95 27.45
CA TYR A 139 -12.85 18.37 27.36
C TYR A 139 -13.95 19.43 27.28
N TYR A 140 -14.94 19.20 26.42
CA TYR A 140 -15.99 20.17 26.10
C TYR A 140 -17.23 19.50 25.49
N ASP A 141 -18.31 20.27 25.36
CA ASP A 141 -19.56 19.81 24.78
C ASP A 141 -20.16 20.88 23.87
N PHE A 142 -21.00 20.46 22.91
CA PHE A 142 -21.65 21.36 21.95
C PHE A 142 -22.99 20.79 21.46
N SER A 143 -23.89 21.67 21.01
CA SER A 143 -25.17 21.27 20.40
C SER A 143 -25.21 21.67 18.92
N PRO A 144 -24.90 20.75 17.99
CA PRO A 144 -24.95 21.04 16.55
C PRO A 144 -26.39 21.12 16.02
N TYR A 145 -27.35 20.52 16.73
CA TYR A 145 -28.77 20.54 16.38
C TYR A 145 -29.62 20.47 17.65
N LYS A 146 -30.69 21.27 17.71
CA LYS A 146 -31.57 21.36 18.88
C LYS A 146 -32.12 19.99 19.29
N GLY A 147 -31.82 19.58 20.52
CA GLY A 147 -32.19 18.26 21.05
C GLY A 147 -31.09 17.21 20.96
N TYR A 148 -29.90 17.58 20.47
CA TYR A 148 -28.70 16.74 20.46
C TYR A 148 -27.52 17.49 21.08
N ARG A 149 -26.72 16.79 21.87
CA ARG A 149 -25.46 17.27 22.45
C ARG A 149 -24.34 16.28 22.14
N PHE A 150 -23.18 16.79 21.79
CA PHE A 150 -21.96 16.04 21.59
C PHE A 150 -21.01 16.38 22.74
N VAL A 151 -20.37 15.36 23.31
CA VAL A 151 -19.46 15.49 24.46
C VAL A 151 -18.11 14.90 24.09
N VAL A 152 -17.08 15.74 24.04
CA VAL A 152 -15.70 15.39 23.72
C VAL A 152 -14.88 15.27 25.00
N LEU A 153 -14.23 14.11 25.15
CA LEU A 153 -13.47 13.73 26.34
C LEU A 153 -11.96 13.76 26.11
N ASP A 154 -11.23 14.13 27.16
CA ASP A 154 -9.79 14.10 27.25
C ASP A 154 -9.36 12.83 27.99
N ASN A 155 -9.16 11.74 27.24
CA ASN A 155 -8.72 10.46 27.81
C ASN A 155 -7.28 10.50 28.35
N TYR A 156 -6.55 11.61 28.18
CA TYR A 156 -5.16 11.79 28.57
C TYR A 156 -4.99 12.87 29.64
N ASP A 157 -6.05 13.21 30.36
CA ASP A 157 -6.12 14.01 31.59
C ASP A 157 -5.22 13.41 32.70
N VAL A 158 -5.45 12.14 33.05
CA VAL A 158 -4.57 11.36 33.93
C VAL A 158 -3.75 10.39 33.07
N SER A 159 -2.60 10.86 32.56
CA SER A 159 -1.72 10.07 31.71
C SER A 159 -0.23 10.34 31.93
N MET A 160 0.59 9.43 31.41
CA MET A 160 2.06 9.56 31.33
C MET A 160 2.54 10.09 29.98
N CYS A 161 1.65 10.18 28.99
CA CYS A 161 1.92 10.78 27.68
C CYS A 161 2.03 12.31 27.78
N GLY A 162 2.91 12.90 26.96
CA GLY A 162 3.07 14.36 26.84
C GLY A 162 4.52 14.81 26.92
N ILE A 163 5.06 15.33 25.81
CA ILE A 163 6.30 16.10 25.85
C ILE A 163 6.10 17.29 26.79
N GLY A 164 6.84 17.31 27.90
CA GLY A 164 6.71 18.41 28.86
C GLY A 164 5.42 18.41 29.67
N ARG A 165 4.75 17.26 29.87
CA ARG A 165 4.05 17.06 31.15
C ARG A 165 5.08 17.28 32.25
N ASP A 166 4.82 18.21 33.16
CA ASP A 166 5.71 18.41 34.29
C ASP A 166 5.69 17.14 35.16
N LYS A 167 6.85 16.51 35.34
CA LYS A 167 7.00 15.32 36.19
C LYS A 167 6.73 15.63 37.66
N ASP A 168 6.80 16.92 38.03
CA ASP A 168 6.41 17.38 39.36
C ASP A 168 4.91 17.69 39.52
N SER A 169 4.11 17.66 38.45
CA SER A 169 2.66 17.91 38.50
C SER A 169 1.88 16.83 39.28
N PRO A 170 0.74 17.19 39.93
CA PRO A 170 -0.13 16.21 40.58
C PRO A 170 -0.65 15.13 39.62
N GLN A 171 -1.09 15.54 38.43
CA GLN A 171 -1.69 14.66 37.42
C GLN A 171 -0.69 13.63 36.89
N TYR A 172 0.57 14.02 36.63
CA TYR A 172 1.63 13.06 36.24
C TYR A 172 2.00 12.11 37.41
N LYS A 173 2.09 12.63 38.65
CA LYS A 173 2.42 11.80 39.82
C LYS A 173 1.34 10.78 40.16
N GLU A 174 0.07 11.14 39.99
CA GLU A 174 -1.03 10.19 40.14
C GLU A 174 -1.08 9.19 38.98
N ALA A 175 -0.84 9.62 37.74
CA ALA A 175 -0.71 8.73 36.59
C ALA A 175 0.42 7.71 36.76
N GLU A 176 1.61 8.13 37.23
CA GLU A 176 2.72 7.21 37.52
C GLU A 176 2.35 6.24 38.65
N LYS A 177 1.66 6.71 39.69
CA LYS A 177 1.18 5.91 40.80
C LYS A 177 0.12 4.88 40.38
N ILE A 178 -0.80 5.22 39.48
CA ILE A 178 -1.81 4.30 38.93
C ILE A 178 -1.11 3.26 38.04
N LEU A 179 -0.34 3.71 37.05
CA LEU A 179 0.33 2.83 36.08
C LEU A 179 1.28 1.85 36.76
N ARG A 180 2.15 2.32 37.67
CA ARG A 180 3.09 1.47 38.41
C ARG A 180 2.46 0.61 39.51
N GLN A 181 1.19 0.82 39.87
CA GLN A 181 0.50 -0.12 40.76
C GLN A 181 0.25 -1.46 40.08
N VAL A 182 -0.04 -1.46 38.77
CA VAL A 182 -0.31 -2.67 37.99
C VAL A 182 0.90 -3.07 37.14
N ASN A 183 1.37 -2.19 36.26
CA ASN A 183 2.50 -2.45 35.38
C ASN A 183 3.84 -2.38 36.15
N LYS A 184 4.66 -3.43 36.03
CA LYS A 184 5.97 -3.56 36.70
C LYS A 184 7.16 -3.53 35.74
N ASN A 185 6.90 -3.37 34.44
CA ASN A 185 7.91 -3.40 33.40
C ASN A 185 8.77 -2.14 33.43
N GLU A 186 10.04 -2.25 33.00
CA GLU A 186 10.91 -1.08 32.80
C GLU A 186 10.45 -0.27 31.58
N GLU A 187 10.11 -0.96 30.49
CA GLU A 187 9.36 -0.40 29.36
C GLU A 187 7.86 -0.43 29.66
N LEU A 188 7.32 0.72 30.06
CA LEU A 188 5.92 0.87 30.50
C LEU A 188 4.91 0.83 29.35
N ASN A 189 5.34 0.85 28.08
CA ASN A 189 4.48 0.53 26.94
C ASN A 189 4.30 -0.99 26.75
N SER A 190 5.11 -1.82 27.41
CA SER A 190 4.96 -3.27 27.34
C SER A 190 3.78 -3.77 28.18
N PRO A 191 2.82 -4.51 27.60
CA PRO A 191 1.77 -5.23 28.32
C PRO A 191 2.24 -6.61 28.80
N GLU A 192 3.54 -6.91 28.76
CA GLU A 192 4.09 -8.20 29.20
C GLU A 192 3.82 -8.44 30.70
N GLY A 193 3.44 -9.67 31.05
CA GLY A 193 2.98 -10.03 32.40
C GLY A 193 1.56 -9.55 32.76
N LEU A 194 0.91 -8.71 31.94
CA LEU A 194 -0.46 -8.24 32.16
C LEU A 194 -1.49 -9.16 31.49
N VAL A 195 -2.61 -9.39 32.17
CA VAL A 195 -3.64 -10.37 31.79
C VAL A 195 -5.04 -9.75 31.76
N GLY A 196 -5.90 -10.23 30.85
CA GLY A 196 -7.26 -9.72 30.68
C GLY A 196 -7.31 -8.20 30.47
N VAL A 197 -8.29 -7.55 31.10
CA VAL A 197 -8.45 -6.07 31.04
C VAL A 197 -7.29 -5.29 31.65
N ASP A 198 -6.43 -5.89 32.48
CA ASP A 198 -5.30 -5.17 33.07
C ASP A 198 -4.15 -4.94 32.08
N ARG A 199 -4.19 -5.55 30.89
CA ARG A 199 -3.31 -5.22 29.75
C ARG A 199 -3.42 -3.75 29.32
N ARG A 200 -4.50 -3.07 29.70
CA ARG A 200 -4.73 -1.64 29.47
C ARG A 200 -3.80 -0.71 30.26
N PHE A 201 -3.13 -1.20 31.30
CA PHE A 201 -2.19 -0.39 32.09
C PHE A 201 -0.83 -0.31 31.38
N VAL A 202 -0.81 0.42 30.28
CA VAL A 202 0.36 0.74 29.45
C VAL A 202 0.49 2.26 29.29
N MET A 203 1.72 2.74 29.09
CA MET A 203 2.05 4.17 29.02
C MET A 203 1.35 4.92 27.87
N PHE A 204 1.02 4.23 26.77
CA PHE A 204 0.30 4.81 25.62
C PHE A 204 -1.20 5.04 25.85
N ASN A 205 -1.75 4.58 26.98
CA ASN A 205 -3.11 4.87 27.40
C ASN A 205 -3.14 6.00 28.46
N GLY A 206 -4.35 6.39 28.86
CA GLY A 206 -4.60 7.26 30.00
C GLY A 206 -5.90 6.91 30.72
N GLY A 207 -6.30 7.80 31.64
CA GLY A 207 -7.59 7.80 32.31
C GLY A 207 -8.13 9.23 32.47
N MET A 208 -9.39 9.34 32.86
CA MET A 208 -10.01 10.64 33.20
C MET A 208 -9.92 10.90 34.70
N GLY A 209 -9.64 12.15 35.08
CA GLY A 209 -9.58 12.61 36.46
C GLY A 209 -10.96 12.85 37.06
N GLU A 210 -10.99 12.97 38.39
CA GLU A 210 -12.22 13.17 39.16
C GLU A 210 -13.01 14.42 38.72
N GLU A 211 -12.32 15.52 38.38
CA GLU A 211 -12.99 16.74 37.91
C GLU A 211 -13.69 16.51 36.56
N GLN A 212 -13.03 15.84 35.61
CA GLN A 212 -13.62 15.52 34.30
C GLN A 212 -14.80 14.53 34.44
N LEU A 213 -14.70 13.54 35.35
CA LEU A 213 -15.80 12.61 35.65
C LEU A 213 -17.01 13.35 36.28
N GLN A 214 -16.76 14.30 37.18
CA GLN A 214 -17.82 15.15 37.75
C GLN A 214 -18.43 16.09 36.71
N TRP A 215 -17.61 16.70 35.85
CA TRP A 215 -18.09 17.53 34.74
C TRP A 215 -18.92 16.73 33.73
N LEU A 216 -18.49 15.53 33.33
CA LEU A 216 -19.23 14.64 32.43
C LEU A 216 -20.61 14.31 33.02
N ARG A 217 -20.65 13.85 34.28
CA ARG A 217 -21.90 13.57 35.00
C ARG A 217 -22.81 14.82 35.03
N LYS A 218 -22.24 16.00 35.31
CA LYS A 218 -23.00 17.25 35.37
C LYS A 218 -23.54 17.70 34.00
N THR A 219 -22.79 17.49 32.93
CA THR A 219 -23.18 17.81 31.55
C THR A 219 -24.32 16.90 31.09
N LEU A 220 -24.26 15.61 31.41
CA LEU A 220 -25.33 14.65 31.17
C LEU A 220 -26.59 14.97 32.01
N GLU A 221 -26.47 15.45 33.25
CA GLU A 221 -27.61 15.97 34.01
C GLU A 221 -28.31 17.15 33.34
N VAL A 222 -27.55 18.07 32.73
CA VAL A 222 -28.09 19.25 32.02
C VAL A 222 -28.79 18.81 30.73
N ALA A 223 -28.15 17.96 29.92
CA ALA A 223 -28.75 17.38 28.71
C ALA A 223 -30.06 16.64 29.02
N ARG A 224 -30.09 15.82 30.09
CA ARG A 224 -31.30 15.10 30.54
C ARG A 224 -32.43 16.05 30.93
N GLN A 225 -32.11 17.17 31.60
CA GLN A 225 -33.09 18.20 31.98
C GLN A 225 -33.61 19.01 30.78
N GLN A 226 -32.77 19.20 29.76
CA GLN A 226 -33.15 19.88 28.51
C GLN A 226 -33.89 18.95 27.53
N GLY A 227 -33.89 17.63 27.78
CA GLY A 227 -34.55 16.62 26.95
C GLY A 227 -33.75 16.25 25.70
N GLU A 228 -32.42 16.37 25.77
CA GLU A 228 -31.51 16.13 24.66
C GLU A 228 -31.03 14.67 24.60
N LYS A 229 -30.67 14.22 23.40
CA LYS A 229 -29.91 12.97 23.18
C LYS A 229 -28.43 13.26 23.07
N VAL A 230 -27.59 12.39 23.62
CA VAL A 230 -26.15 12.63 23.76
C VAL A 230 -25.34 11.62 22.96
N VAL A 231 -24.37 12.13 22.20
CA VAL A 231 -23.26 11.34 21.66
C VAL A 231 -22.01 11.70 22.43
N VAL A 232 -21.31 10.71 22.96
CA VAL A 232 -20.03 10.89 23.65
C VAL A 232 -18.91 10.46 22.72
N SER A 233 -17.75 11.10 22.81
CA SER A 233 -16.59 10.75 21.99
C SER A 233 -15.29 10.97 22.76
N GLY A 234 -14.35 10.07 22.55
CA GLY A 234 -12.97 10.16 23.03
C GLY A 234 -12.02 9.60 21.97
N HIS A 235 -10.74 9.56 22.29
CA HIS A 235 -9.77 8.77 21.52
C HIS A 235 -9.80 7.31 21.98
N VAL A 236 -9.73 7.08 23.30
CA VAL A 236 -9.51 5.76 23.90
C VAL A 236 -10.85 5.05 24.18
N PRO A 237 -11.07 3.83 23.64
CA PRO A 237 -12.26 3.03 23.92
C PRO A 237 -12.53 2.78 25.42
N VAL A 238 -13.82 2.69 25.77
CA VAL A 238 -14.28 2.46 27.16
C VAL A 238 -15.05 1.15 27.37
N HIS A 239 -15.40 0.40 26.33
CA HIS A 239 -16.11 -0.87 26.51
C HIS A 239 -15.25 -2.09 26.11
N PRO A 240 -15.02 -3.09 27.00
CA PRO A 240 -14.12 -4.23 26.73
C PRO A 240 -14.45 -5.07 25.50
N ASN A 241 -15.70 -5.06 25.03
CA ASN A 241 -16.13 -5.78 23.82
C ASN A 241 -16.05 -4.92 22.53
N SER A 242 -15.53 -3.69 22.60
CA SER A 242 -15.42 -2.74 21.47
C SER A 242 -13.98 -2.45 21.02
N CYS A 243 -12.99 -3.10 21.64
CA CYS A 243 -11.57 -3.00 21.33
C CYS A 243 -10.80 -4.19 21.94
N TYR A 244 -9.54 -4.37 21.58
CA TYR A 244 -8.59 -5.20 22.32
C TYR A 244 -8.38 -4.65 23.73
N ALA A 245 -8.24 -5.55 24.70
CA ALA A 245 -8.10 -5.22 26.12
C ALA A 245 -6.84 -4.39 26.47
N MET A 246 -5.90 -4.16 25.54
CA MET A 246 -4.75 -3.27 25.73
C MET A 246 -5.00 -1.82 25.30
N CYS A 247 -6.05 -1.54 24.52
CA CYS A 247 -6.43 -0.19 24.05
C CYS A 247 -7.54 0.45 24.90
N LEU A 248 -7.90 -0.17 26.03
CA LEU A 248 -9.01 0.25 26.90
C LEU A 248 -8.58 1.39 27.85
N LEU A 249 -9.47 2.31 28.22
CA LEU A 249 -9.16 3.38 29.18
C LEU A 249 -8.78 2.82 30.57
N TRP A 250 -7.77 3.38 31.25
CA TRP A 250 -7.31 2.89 32.56
C TRP A 250 -8.46 2.74 33.58
N ASN A 251 -9.33 3.75 33.67
CA ASN A 251 -10.53 3.76 34.49
C ASN A 251 -11.83 3.70 33.67
N TYR A 252 -11.84 2.92 32.58
CA TYR A 252 -13.02 2.72 31.72
C TYR A 252 -14.32 2.46 32.49
N GLN A 253 -14.26 1.70 33.60
CA GLN A 253 -15.42 1.33 34.39
C GLN A 253 -16.10 2.55 35.03
N ASP A 254 -15.34 3.56 35.47
CA ASP A 254 -15.93 4.79 36.03
C ASP A 254 -16.72 5.54 34.95
N VAL A 255 -16.25 5.48 33.70
CA VAL A 255 -16.94 6.04 32.53
C VAL A 255 -18.19 5.24 32.21
N LEU A 256 -18.09 3.91 32.08
CA LEU A 256 -19.26 3.04 31.81
C LEU A 256 -20.35 3.22 32.85
N ASN A 257 -20.00 3.29 34.14
CA ASN A 257 -20.96 3.53 35.23
C ASN A 257 -21.68 4.88 35.06
N ILE A 258 -20.99 5.93 34.57
CA ILE A 258 -21.60 7.22 34.25
C ILE A 258 -22.47 7.12 33.00
N LEU A 259 -22.06 6.41 31.94
CA LEU A 259 -22.87 6.26 30.73
C LEU A 259 -24.16 5.45 31.03
N GLU A 260 -24.07 4.38 31.82
CA GLU A 260 -25.21 3.58 32.30
C GLU A 260 -26.20 4.43 33.11
N ASP A 261 -25.71 5.28 34.03
CA ASP A 261 -26.51 6.24 34.80
C ASP A 261 -27.31 7.24 33.93
N PHE A 262 -26.96 7.40 32.64
CA PHE A 262 -27.56 8.32 31.67
C PHE A 262 -27.99 7.62 30.34
N SER A 263 -28.19 6.31 30.40
CA SER A 263 -28.65 5.44 29.29
C SER A 263 -29.95 5.87 28.59
N ASP A 264 -30.86 6.56 29.29
CA ASP A 264 -32.08 7.13 28.69
C ASP A 264 -31.80 8.27 27.69
N ILE A 265 -30.60 8.87 27.70
CA ILE A 265 -30.20 9.96 26.80
C ILE A 265 -28.93 9.68 25.98
N VAL A 266 -27.97 8.92 26.50
CA VAL A 266 -26.74 8.55 25.78
C VAL A 266 -27.08 7.56 24.68
N LEU A 267 -26.75 7.89 23.43
CA LEU A 267 -26.95 7.02 22.27
C LEU A 267 -25.70 6.19 21.94
N ALA A 268 -24.54 6.84 21.97
CA ALA A 268 -23.30 6.22 21.50
C ALA A 268 -22.04 6.79 22.18
N TYR A 269 -20.99 5.99 22.18
CA TYR A 269 -19.60 6.37 22.47
C TYR A 269 -18.73 6.07 21.24
N PHE A 270 -18.10 7.09 20.65
CA PHE A 270 -17.15 6.93 19.55
C PHE A 270 -15.69 7.00 20.03
N SER A 271 -14.82 6.15 19.48
CA SER A 271 -13.38 6.08 19.77
C SER A 271 -12.53 5.70 18.55
N GLY A 272 -11.22 5.97 18.62
CA GLY A 272 -10.18 5.44 17.72
C GLY A 272 -9.25 4.52 18.50
N HIS A 273 -7.93 4.72 18.37
CA HIS A 273 -6.84 4.12 19.16
C HIS A 273 -6.61 2.62 18.93
N ASP A 274 -7.67 1.82 18.95
CA ASP A 274 -7.61 0.45 18.42
C ASP A 274 -7.80 0.49 16.91
N HIS A 275 -6.67 0.52 16.19
CA HIS A 275 -6.65 0.54 14.73
C HIS A 275 -7.38 -0.64 14.06
N GLY A 276 -7.66 -1.75 14.78
CA GLY A 276 -8.50 -2.83 14.27
C GLY A 276 -9.99 -2.47 14.16
N GLY A 277 -10.41 -1.40 14.83
CA GLY A 277 -11.82 -1.04 15.01
C GLY A 277 -12.59 -2.03 15.88
N GLY A 278 -13.83 -1.72 16.16
CA GLY A 278 -14.70 -2.58 16.95
C GLY A 278 -16.08 -2.00 17.19
N TYR A 279 -17.04 -2.86 17.52
CA TYR A 279 -18.41 -2.46 17.76
C TYR A 279 -19.03 -3.31 18.87
N HIS A 280 -19.69 -2.64 19.82
CA HIS A 280 -20.52 -3.31 20.81
C HIS A 280 -21.84 -2.57 21.02
N TYR A 281 -22.94 -3.30 21.02
CA TYR A 281 -24.22 -2.81 21.53
C TYR A 281 -24.41 -3.38 22.94
N ASP A 282 -24.34 -2.52 23.96
CA ASP A 282 -24.62 -2.94 25.32
C ASP A 282 -26.14 -3.06 25.52
N SER A 283 -26.62 -4.28 25.31
CA SER A 283 -28.04 -4.64 25.47
C SER A 283 -28.60 -4.48 26.88
N GLY A 284 -27.78 -4.19 27.89
CA GLY A 284 -28.24 -3.89 29.26
C GLY A 284 -28.77 -2.46 29.42
N ASN A 285 -28.27 -1.52 28.62
CA ASN A 285 -28.52 -0.07 28.74
C ASN A 285 -28.77 0.64 27.39
N GLU A 286 -28.82 -0.10 26.29
CA GLU A 286 -29.11 0.35 24.92
C GLU A 286 -28.06 1.31 24.30
N ILE A 287 -26.83 1.32 24.82
CA ILE A 287 -25.74 2.19 24.34
C ILE A 287 -24.88 1.51 23.27
N HIS A 288 -24.55 2.24 22.20
CA HIS A 288 -23.65 1.79 21.13
C HIS A 288 -22.20 2.26 21.38
N HIS A 289 -21.26 1.34 21.59
CA HIS A 289 -19.83 1.63 21.61
C HIS A 289 -19.21 1.32 20.24
N VAL A 290 -18.57 2.33 19.62
CA VAL A 290 -18.08 2.27 18.25
C VAL A 290 -16.63 2.73 18.21
N THR A 291 -15.72 1.81 17.94
CA THR A 291 -14.30 2.11 17.69
C THR A 291 -14.03 2.06 16.20
N LEU A 292 -13.52 3.15 15.64
CA LEU A 292 -13.19 3.22 14.21
C LEU A 292 -11.89 2.48 13.91
N PRO A 293 -11.77 1.80 12.75
CA PRO A 293 -10.48 1.36 12.24
C PRO A 293 -9.57 2.56 11.98
N GLY A 294 -8.28 2.38 12.24
CA GLY A 294 -7.29 3.45 12.13
C GLY A 294 -6.81 3.64 10.70
N VAL A 295 -6.97 4.83 10.15
CA VAL A 295 -6.59 5.18 8.75
C VAL A 295 -5.14 4.83 8.43
N ILE A 296 -4.24 4.94 9.41
CA ILE A 296 -2.84 4.58 9.30
C ILE A 296 -2.57 3.10 8.94
N GLU A 297 -3.41 2.15 9.33
CA GLU A 297 -3.25 0.72 9.00
C GLU A 297 -4.04 0.32 7.75
N VAL A 298 -4.55 1.29 6.98
CA VAL A 298 -5.28 1.07 5.73
C VAL A 298 -4.33 1.13 4.52
N PRO A 299 -4.28 0.08 3.68
CA PRO A 299 -3.44 0.08 2.50
C PRO A 299 -4.01 0.98 1.38
N PRO A 300 -3.17 1.45 0.44
CA PRO A 300 -3.62 2.20 -0.74
C PRO A 300 -4.73 1.46 -1.51
N GLY A 301 -5.79 2.20 -1.88
CA GLY A 301 -6.98 1.62 -2.55
C GLY A 301 -8.08 1.13 -1.61
N SER A 302 -7.89 1.20 -0.29
CA SER A 302 -8.94 1.05 0.73
C SER A 302 -9.04 2.33 1.58
N ASN A 303 -10.12 2.47 2.37
CA ASN A 303 -10.45 3.67 3.15
C ASN A 303 -10.81 3.31 4.61
N ALA A 304 -10.79 4.28 5.53
CA ALA A 304 -11.39 4.15 6.87
C ALA A 304 -11.98 5.48 7.39
N PHE A 305 -13.10 5.92 6.81
CA PHE A 305 -13.87 7.08 7.27
C PHE A 305 -15.34 6.94 6.90
N GLY A 306 -16.22 7.82 7.41
CA GLY A 306 -17.63 7.82 7.02
C GLY A 306 -18.41 9.08 7.33
N THR A 307 -19.70 9.07 6.99
CA THR A 307 -20.70 10.08 7.36
C THR A 307 -21.79 9.44 8.21
N VAL A 308 -21.98 9.94 9.43
CA VAL A 308 -23.09 9.56 10.31
C VAL A 308 -24.28 10.47 10.06
N ASP A 309 -25.42 9.86 9.75
CA ASP A 309 -26.73 10.50 9.68
C ASP A 309 -27.47 10.43 11.00
N VAL A 310 -28.03 11.55 11.41
CA VAL A 310 -28.79 11.66 12.66
C VAL A 310 -30.26 11.89 12.36
N PHE A 311 -31.10 10.94 12.73
CA PHE A 311 -32.56 11.02 12.67
C PHE A 311 -33.13 11.10 14.10
N SER A 312 -34.38 11.55 14.23
CA SER A 312 -35.08 11.69 15.53
C SER A 312 -35.22 10.39 16.34
N ASP A 313 -34.98 9.24 15.72
CA ASP A 313 -35.14 7.90 16.28
C ASP A 313 -34.00 6.92 15.91
N ARG A 314 -32.89 7.39 15.31
CA ARG A 314 -31.72 6.54 14.96
C ARG A 314 -30.50 7.35 14.55
N LEU A 315 -29.32 6.78 14.78
CA LEU A 315 -28.09 7.12 14.06
C LEU A 315 -27.93 6.12 12.89
N VAL A 316 -27.31 6.51 11.77
CA VAL A 316 -26.96 5.60 10.67
C VAL A 316 -25.56 5.97 10.17
N MET A 317 -24.59 5.05 10.27
CA MET A 317 -23.20 5.30 9.90
C MET A 317 -22.91 4.79 8.48
N ASN A 318 -22.59 5.69 7.56
CA ASN A 318 -22.29 5.40 6.15
C ASN A 318 -20.79 5.60 5.91
N GLY A 319 -19.99 4.56 6.14
CA GLY A 319 -18.55 4.54 5.82
C GLY A 319 -18.28 4.35 4.34
N VAL A 320 -17.20 4.95 3.84
CA VAL A 320 -16.81 4.93 2.41
C VAL A 320 -15.87 3.75 2.13
N VAL A 321 -16.26 2.59 2.66
CA VAL A 321 -15.56 1.30 2.57
C VAL A 321 -16.62 0.24 2.30
N ASP A 322 -16.26 -0.89 1.69
CA ASP A 322 -17.11 -2.08 1.78
C ASP A 322 -17.24 -2.48 3.25
N TRP A 323 -18.44 -2.29 3.81
CA TRP A 323 -18.76 -2.69 5.17
C TRP A 323 -18.83 -4.22 5.27
N PHE A 324 -17.66 -4.84 5.39
CA PHE A 324 -17.54 -5.94 6.32
C PHE A 324 -17.94 -5.41 7.70
N VAL A 325 -19.19 -5.68 8.08
CA VAL A 325 -19.56 -5.77 9.49
C VAL A 325 -18.51 -6.66 10.15
N VAL A 326 -17.75 -6.11 11.10
CA VAL A 326 -16.72 -6.84 11.85
C VAL A 326 -17.40 -7.74 12.88
N ASP A 327 -18.15 -8.71 12.36
CA ASP A 327 -18.35 -10.03 12.96
C ASP A 327 -16.97 -10.53 13.36
N GLN A 328 -16.67 -10.52 14.66
CA GLN A 328 -15.37 -10.91 15.18
C GLN A 328 -15.16 -12.42 14.96
N PRO A 329 -13.94 -12.88 14.61
CA PRO A 329 -13.69 -14.30 14.48
C PRO A 329 -13.90 -15.01 15.81
N LEU A 330 -14.62 -16.15 15.78
CA LEU A 330 -14.80 -17.07 16.89
C LEU A 330 -13.42 -17.55 17.42
N PHE A 331 -12.47 -17.67 16.52
CA PHE A 331 -11.03 -17.81 16.73
C PHE A 331 -10.30 -17.66 15.38
N SER A 332 -9.00 -17.42 15.42
CA SER A 332 -8.12 -17.45 14.24
C SER A 332 -7.01 -18.49 14.45
N PHE A 333 -6.50 -19.09 13.38
CA PHE A 333 -5.41 -20.07 13.44
C PHE A 333 -4.35 -19.86 12.35
N GLY A 334 -3.09 -20.10 12.67
CA GLY A 334 -1.99 -20.05 11.70
C GLY A 334 -1.95 -21.28 10.79
N ILE A 335 -1.51 -21.14 9.54
CA ILE A 335 -1.42 -22.27 8.60
C ILE A 335 -0.19 -22.16 7.67
N ILE A 336 0.55 -23.27 7.51
CA ILE A 336 1.77 -23.36 6.70
C ILE A 336 1.95 -24.80 6.16
N ALA A 337 2.78 -24.99 5.14
CA ALA A 337 3.02 -26.29 4.50
C ALA A 337 4.47 -26.44 3.99
N ASP A 338 4.94 -27.68 3.93
CA ASP A 338 6.16 -28.12 3.23
C ASP A 338 7.38 -27.22 3.53
N VAL A 339 7.70 -27.09 4.81
CA VAL A 339 8.89 -26.36 5.28
C VAL A 339 10.16 -27.07 4.84
N GLN A 340 10.19 -28.41 4.89
CA GLN A 340 11.30 -29.29 4.50
C GLN A 340 12.68 -28.73 4.90
N TYR A 341 12.83 -28.28 6.16
CA TYR A 341 14.11 -27.73 6.63
C TYR A 341 15.25 -28.75 6.54
N ALA A 342 16.43 -28.29 6.14
CA ALA A 342 17.69 -29.03 6.22
C ALA A 342 18.89 -28.05 6.25
N ASP A 343 19.99 -28.40 6.90
CA ASP A 343 21.22 -27.57 6.93
C ASP A 343 22.10 -27.80 5.69
N PHE A 344 21.52 -27.61 4.50
CA PHE A 344 22.17 -27.86 3.21
C PHE A 344 22.08 -26.65 2.28
N ASP A 345 22.94 -26.61 1.27
CA ASP A 345 22.95 -25.57 0.23
C ASP A 345 21.77 -25.76 -0.74
N ASP A 346 21.22 -24.65 -1.24
CA ASP A 346 20.04 -24.66 -2.11
C ASP A 346 20.27 -25.43 -3.42
N VAL A 347 19.53 -26.53 -3.64
CA VAL A 347 19.63 -27.35 -4.85
C VAL A 347 18.53 -27.01 -5.85
N VAL A 348 18.76 -27.34 -7.13
CA VAL A 348 17.69 -27.47 -8.11
C VAL A 348 17.30 -28.94 -8.18
N ASP A 349 16.03 -29.22 -7.94
CA ASP A 349 15.42 -30.53 -8.05
C ASP A 349 15.40 -30.96 -9.53
N PHE A 350 16.12 -32.04 -9.86
CA PHE A 350 16.24 -32.54 -11.23
C PHE A 350 14.95 -33.14 -11.81
N SER A 351 13.93 -33.38 -10.98
CA SER A 351 12.63 -33.94 -11.40
C SER A 351 11.58 -32.87 -11.67
N THR A 352 11.56 -31.79 -10.88
CA THR A 352 10.60 -30.67 -11.02
C THR A 352 11.20 -29.44 -11.70
N ASN A 353 12.53 -29.38 -11.84
CA ASN A 353 13.31 -28.22 -12.32
C ASN A 353 13.10 -26.93 -11.48
N LYS A 354 12.70 -27.08 -10.21
CA LYS A 354 12.55 -25.99 -9.24
C LYS A 354 13.70 -25.95 -8.24
N ARG A 355 13.93 -24.79 -7.61
CA ARG A 355 14.94 -24.63 -6.55
C ARG A 355 14.30 -24.83 -5.17
N ARG A 356 14.92 -25.68 -4.34
CA ARG A 356 14.58 -25.87 -2.92
C ARG A 356 15.57 -25.04 -2.08
N TYR A 357 15.06 -24.27 -1.12
CA TYR A 357 15.80 -23.29 -0.31
C TYR A 357 15.86 -23.70 1.17
N TYR A 358 16.51 -24.82 1.46
CA TYR A 358 16.42 -25.55 2.75
C TYR A 358 16.62 -24.68 4.00
N ARG A 359 17.61 -23.77 3.98
CA ARG A 359 17.88 -22.87 5.12
C ARG A 359 16.95 -21.66 5.16
N ASN A 360 16.46 -21.19 4.01
CA ASN A 360 15.52 -20.08 3.95
C ASN A 360 14.19 -20.47 4.61
N ALA A 361 13.74 -21.71 4.41
CA ALA A 361 12.48 -22.20 4.96
C ALA A 361 12.37 -22.06 6.51
N LEU A 362 13.47 -22.24 7.25
CA LEU A 362 13.49 -22.00 8.71
C LEU A 362 13.30 -20.51 9.05
N LEU A 363 13.86 -19.60 8.26
CA LEU A 363 13.66 -18.16 8.42
C LEU A 363 12.21 -17.75 8.12
N LEU A 364 11.61 -18.35 7.08
CA LEU A 364 10.23 -18.12 6.69
C LEU A 364 9.24 -18.67 7.74
N LEU A 365 9.50 -19.86 8.30
CA LEU A 365 8.74 -20.40 9.42
C LEU A 365 8.86 -19.51 10.67
N ARG A 366 10.07 -19.02 11.00
CA ARG A 366 10.26 -18.11 12.13
C ARG A 366 9.42 -16.84 11.99
N GLN A 367 9.34 -16.25 10.79
CA GLN A 367 8.48 -15.11 10.50
C GLN A 367 7.00 -15.46 10.70
N ALA A 368 6.54 -16.61 10.18
CA ALA A 368 5.15 -17.06 10.34
C ALA A 368 4.77 -17.23 11.81
N VAL A 369 5.60 -17.92 12.61
CA VAL A 369 5.37 -18.14 14.04
C VAL A 369 5.46 -16.83 14.84
N GLN A 370 6.33 -15.90 14.45
CA GLN A 370 6.38 -14.55 15.05
C GLN A 370 5.08 -13.77 14.81
N GLN A 371 4.59 -13.76 13.57
CA GLN A 371 3.31 -13.11 13.25
C GLN A 371 2.16 -13.77 14.03
N TRP A 372 1.96 -15.09 13.94
CA TRP A 372 0.86 -15.79 14.61
C TRP A 372 0.79 -15.57 16.13
N ARG A 373 1.96 -15.58 16.79
CA ARG A 373 2.06 -15.28 18.23
C ARG A 373 1.62 -13.87 18.59
N SER A 374 1.69 -12.93 17.65
CA SER A 374 1.36 -11.51 17.86
C SER A 374 0.00 -11.12 17.27
N ASP A 375 -0.50 -11.85 16.27
CA ASP A 375 -1.90 -11.86 15.82
C ASP A 375 -2.83 -12.47 16.90
N GLY A 376 -2.26 -13.24 17.83
CA GLY A 376 -3.01 -13.90 18.91
C GLY A 376 -3.74 -15.16 18.45
N THR A 377 -3.24 -15.85 17.41
CA THR A 377 -3.87 -17.06 16.87
C THR A 377 -3.99 -18.14 17.95
N LYS A 378 -5.13 -18.84 17.96
CA LYS A 378 -5.47 -19.85 18.97
C LYS A 378 -4.61 -21.11 18.87
N PHE A 379 -4.21 -21.47 17.64
CA PHE A 379 -3.31 -22.59 17.33
C PHE A 379 -2.68 -22.35 15.96
N ALA A 380 -1.69 -23.17 15.58
CA ALA A 380 -1.18 -23.29 14.23
C ALA A 380 -1.40 -24.70 13.67
N LEU A 381 -1.55 -24.82 12.36
CA LEU A 381 -1.72 -26.06 11.61
C LEU A 381 -0.59 -26.20 10.59
N GLN A 382 0.31 -27.16 10.81
CA GLN A 382 1.44 -27.46 9.92
C GLN A 382 1.13 -28.71 9.09
N LEU A 383 1.02 -28.54 7.77
CA LEU A 383 0.46 -29.51 6.82
C LEU A 383 1.43 -30.64 6.40
N GLY A 384 2.37 -31.00 7.27
CA GLY A 384 3.40 -32.02 7.03
C GLY A 384 4.61 -31.52 6.26
N ASP A 385 5.58 -32.41 6.08
CA ASP A 385 6.88 -32.16 5.46
C ASP A 385 7.63 -31.01 6.15
N VAL A 386 7.90 -31.21 7.44
CA VAL A 386 8.51 -30.19 8.32
C VAL A 386 10.04 -30.15 8.21
N ILE A 387 10.66 -31.29 7.88
CA ILE A 387 12.10 -31.43 7.58
C ILE A 387 12.32 -32.23 6.29
N ASP A 388 13.42 -32.02 5.57
CA ASP A 388 13.67 -32.73 4.31
C ASP A 388 14.15 -34.18 4.50
N GLY A 389 13.88 -35.06 3.53
CA GLY A 389 14.42 -36.43 3.48
C GLY A 389 15.94 -36.53 3.33
N LEU A 390 16.62 -35.48 2.84
CA LEU A 390 18.09 -35.37 2.83
C LEU A 390 18.70 -35.46 4.23
N ASN A 391 17.97 -35.07 5.29
CA ASN A 391 18.47 -35.19 6.66
C ASN A 391 18.69 -36.66 7.05
N ALA A 392 17.80 -37.57 6.61
CA ALA A 392 17.94 -39.02 6.83
C ALA A 392 19.15 -39.61 6.07
N GLN A 393 19.41 -39.11 4.86
CA GLN A 393 20.54 -39.54 4.03
C GLN A 393 21.91 -39.15 4.62
N ASN A 394 21.92 -38.24 5.62
CA ASN A 394 23.11 -37.66 6.22
C ASN A 394 23.15 -37.80 7.76
N ASP A 395 22.27 -38.62 8.36
CA ASP A 395 22.19 -38.84 9.81
C ASP A 395 21.96 -37.54 10.62
N GLN A 396 21.07 -36.66 10.12
CA GLN A 396 20.74 -35.36 10.71
C GLN A 396 19.28 -35.20 11.13
N SER A 397 18.42 -36.21 10.93
CA SER A 397 16.96 -36.12 11.12
C SER A 397 16.55 -35.57 12.49
N GLU A 398 17.12 -36.07 13.59
CA GLU A 398 16.78 -35.61 14.95
C GLU A 398 17.18 -34.14 15.17
N ASN A 399 18.37 -33.74 14.71
CA ASN A 399 18.89 -32.38 14.83
C ASN A 399 18.08 -31.38 13.99
N ALA A 400 17.69 -31.76 12.78
CA ALA A 400 16.81 -30.96 11.93
C ALA A 400 15.42 -30.79 12.57
N LEU A 401 14.85 -31.87 13.11
CA LEU A 401 13.55 -31.83 13.78
C LEU A 401 13.60 -30.97 15.06
N GLU A 402 14.62 -31.13 15.91
CA GLU A 402 14.80 -30.31 17.11
C GLU A 402 15.01 -28.82 16.76
N THR A 403 15.69 -28.53 15.64
CA THR A 403 15.87 -27.15 15.14
C THR A 403 14.55 -26.51 14.74
N VAL A 404 13.67 -27.22 14.02
CA VAL A 404 12.37 -26.68 13.62
C VAL A 404 11.40 -26.58 14.80
N LEU A 405 11.36 -27.59 15.68
CA LEU A 405 10.47 -27.60 16.85
C LEU A 405 10.74 -26.40 17.77
N LYS A 406 12.00 -26.00 17.96
CA LYS A 406 12.38 -24.83 18.77
C LYS A 406 11.71 -23.53 18.33
N GLU A 407 11.46 -23.32 17.04
CA GLU A 407 10.76 -22.11 16.58
C GLU A 407 9.37 -21.98 17.23
N PHE A 408 8.68 -23.11 17.48
CA PHE A 408 7.37 -23.18 18.13
C PHE A 408 7.43 -23.11 19.67
N GLU A 409 8.56 -23.42 20.32
CA GLU A 409 8.61 -23.72 21.77
C GLU A 409 8.55 -22.54 22.76
N ASP A 410 8.94 -21.32 22.36
CA ASP A 410 9.17 -20.20 23.31
C ASP A 410 7.93 -19.71 24.12
N ARG A 411 6.71 -19.92 23.61
CA ARG A 411 5.43 -19.46 24.21
C ARG A 411 4.30 -20.44 23.85
N PRO A 412 3.22 -20.55 24.65
CA PRO A 412 2.10 -21.45 24.35
C PRO A 412 1.33 -21.00 23.10
N LEU A 413 1.72 -21.59 21.96
CA LEU A 413 0.96 -21.68 20.72
C LEU A 413 0.79 -23.18 20.46
N ASP A 414 -0.44 -23.68 20.55
CA ASP A 414 -0.71 -25.09 20.24
C ASP A 414 -0.45 -25.33 18.75
N VAL A 415 0.27 -26.40 18.40
CA VAL A 415 0.59 -26.74 17.01
C VAL A 415 0.04 -28.11 16.68
N TYR A 416 -0.89 -28.15 15.73
CA TYR A 416 -1.43 -29.37 15.18
C TYR A 416 -0.61 -29.75 13.95
N HIS A 417 0.07 -30.89 14.05
CA HIS A 417 0.87 -31.44 12.98
C HIS A 417 0.07 -32.42 12.12
N VAL A 418 0.34 -32.41 10.82
CA VAL A 418 0.06 -33.51 9.90
C VAL A 418 1.39 -34.20 9.57
N TRP A 419 1.38 -35.47 9.16
CA TRP A 419 2.59 -36.19 8.73
C TRP A 419 2.58 -36.35 7.20
N GLY A 420 3.60 -35.80 6.55
CA GLY A 420 3.88 -35.92 5.13
C GLY A 420 4.87 -37.05 4.78
N ASN A 421 5.23 -37.19 3.51
CA ASN A 421 6.17 -38.23 3.09
C ASN A 421 7.60 -37.99 3.61
N HIS A 422 8.04 -36.75 3.78
CA HIS A 422 9.37 -36.46 4.32
C HIS A 422 9.49 -36.78 5.82
N GLU A 423 8.39 -36.75 6.60
CA GLU A 423 8.39 -37.32 7.96
C GLU A 423 8.72 -38.81 7.94
N PHE A 424 8.14 -39.58 7.01
CA PHE A 424 8.37 -41.03 6.90
C PHE A 424 9.71 -41.39 6.24
N TYR A 425 10.31 -40.50 5.45
CA TYR A 425 11.70 -40.66 4.99
C TYR A 425 12.70 -40.52 6.14
N ASN A 426 12.37 -39.72 7.16
CA ASN A 426 13.22 -39.48 8.32
C ASN A 426 12.96 -40.47 9.47
N PHE A 427 11.71 -40.85 9.72
CA PHE A 427 11.31 -41.51 10.96
C PHE A 427 10.26 -42.61 10.76
N SER A 428 10.33 -43.66 11.57
CA SER A 428 9.25 -44.65 11.66
C SER A 428 8.05 -44.08 12.43
N ARG A 429 6.83 -44.59 12.16
CA ARG A 429 5.62 -44.29 12.95
C ARG A 429 5.84 -44.48 14.45
N SER A 430 6.61 -45.50 14.82
CA SER A 430 7.01 -45.85 16.20
C SER A 430 7.96 -44.86 16.87
N TYR A 431 8.60 -43.99 16.09
CA TYR A 431 9.36 -42.81 16.54
C TYR A 431 8.47 -41.57 16.55
N LEU A 432 7.77 -41.28 15.44
CA LEU A 432 6.91 -40.10 15.29
C LEU A 432 5.86 -40.00 16.41
N LYS A 433 5.23 -41.12 16.81
CA LYS A 433 4.30 -41.20 17.96
C LYS A 433 4.90 -40.83 19.33
N LYS A 434 6.23 -40.73 19.45
CA LYS A 434 6.96 -40.33 20.67
C LYS A 434 7.65 -38.98 20.55
N SER A 435 7.59 -38.37 19.36
CA SER A 435 8.12 -37.04 19.07
C SER A 435 7.06 -35.97 19.34
N LYS A 436 7.45 -34.69 19.38
CA LYS A 436 6.51 -33.56 19.48
C LYS A 436 5.62 -33.38 18.24
N LEU A 437 5.89 -34.11 17.14
CA LEU A 437 4.96 -34.21 16.00
C LEU A 437 3.75 -35.11 16.30
N SER A 438 3.70 -35.76 17.47
CA SER A 438 2.51 -36.44 17.98
C SER A 438 1.87 -35.63 19.10
N ILE A 439 0.54 -35.63 19.15
CA ILE A 439 -0.23 -35.05 20.24
C ILE A 439 -0.07 -35.93 21.49
N GLU A 440 0.11 -35.31 22.65
CA GLU A 440 0.16 -36.02 23.93
C GLU A 440 -1.21 -36.59 24.32
N GLU A 441 -1.23 -37.75 25.00
CA GLU A 441 -2.45 -38.47 25.41
C GLU A 441 -3.33 -37.74 26.46
N GLY A 442 -3.03 -36.47 26.76
CA GLY A 442 -3.80 -35.59 27.65
C GLY A 442 -4.74 -34.61 26.95
N TYR A 443 -4.47 -34.21 25.69
CA TYR A 443 -5.24 -33.17 24.97
C TYR A 443 -6.55 -33.66 24.33
N TYR A 444 -7.03 -34.84 24.74
CA TYR A 444 -8.24 -35.45 24.22
C TYR A 444 -9.52 -34.81 24.78
N HIS A 445 -10.16 -33.92 23.99
CA HIS A 445 -11.61 -33.75 24.03
C HIS A 445 -12.34 -34.88 23.26
N ASN A 446 -11.92 -36.12 23.51
CA ASN A 446 -12.56 -37.31 22.94
C ASN A 446 -14.00 -37.43 23.44
N LEU A 447 -14.93 -37.66 22.51
CA LEU A 447 -16.09 -38.49 22.85
C LEU A 447 -15.56 -39.86 23.24
N GLU A 448 -16.08 -40.46 24.31
CA GLU A 448 -15.71 -41.84 24.65
C GLU A 448 -16.07 -42.84 23.54
N GLU A 449 -17.00 -42.45 22.65
CA GLU A 449 -17.48 -43.23 21.52
C GLU A 449 -16.56 -43.21 20.28
N THR A 450 -15.62 -42.26 20.16
CA THR A 450 -14.67 -42.20 19.00
C THR A 450 -13.24 -42.60 19.37
N LYS A 451 -13.00 -43.06 20.61
CA LYS A 451 -11.71 -43.61 21.05
C LYS A 451 -11.24 -44.75 20.12
N LYS A 452 -9.92 -44.78 19.89
CA LYS A 452 -9.23 -45.59 18.89
C LYS A 452 -8.32 -46.61 19.57
N GLU A 453 -8.39 -47.88 19.18
CA GLU A 453 -7.66 -48.97 19.83
C GLU A 453 -6.35 -49.36 19.10
N SER A 454 -6.04 -48.75 17.95
CA SER A 454 -4.89 -49.09 17.10
C SER A 454 -3.61 -48.32 17.45
N GLU A 455 -2.58 -49.03 17.89
CA GLU A 455 -1.23 -48.48 18.13
C GLU A 455 -0.60 -47.88 16.84
N ALA A 456 -1.04 -48.27 15.65
CA ALA A 456 -0.33 -48.03 14.39
C ALA A 456 -0.77 -46.79 13.56
N ALA A 457 -1.82 -46.07 13.95
CA ALA A 457 -2.50 -45.10 13.07
C ALA A 457 -2.59 -43.66 13.63
N TYR A 458 -2.29 -42.65 12.80
CA TYR A 458 -2.15 -41.22 13.20
C TYR A 458 -3.20 -40.34 12.49
N TYR A 459 -4.45 -40.47 12.93
CA TYR A 459 -5.57 -39.61 12.51
C TYR A 459 -6.46 -39.37 13.73
N TYR A 460 -6.95 -38.13 13.85
CA TYR A 460 -7.56 -37.59 15.07
C TYR A 460 -8.47 -36.39 14.76
N ASP A 461 -9.28 -35.98 15.72
CA ASP A 461 -10.16 -34.82 15.61
C ASP A 461 -10.19 -34.00 16.91
N PHE A 462 -10.45 -32.69 16.80
CA PHE A 462 -10.47 -31.76 17.92
C PHE A 462 -11.47 -30.61 17.72
N CYS A 463 -11.89 -29.95 18.80
CA CYS A 463 -12.87 -28.86 18.78
C CYS A 463 -12.25 -27.55 19.31
N PRO A 464 -11.69 -26.67 18.46
CA PRO A 464 -11.23 -25.36 18.89
C PRO A 464 -12.37 -24.39 19.24
N HIS A 465 -13.61 -24.68 18.81
CA HIS A 465 -14.82 -23.96 19.20
C HIS A 465 -16.00 -24.93 19.32
N GLN A 466 -17.07 -24.55 20.02
CA GLN A 466 -18.26 -25.42 20.19
C GLN A 466 -18.96 -25.73 18.84
N ASP A 467 -18.83 -24.84 17.86
CA ASP A 467 -19.50 -24.92 16.55
C ASP A 467 -18.59 -25.47 15.43
N TYR A 468 -17.32 -25.80 15.74
CA TYR A 468 -16.32 -26.23 14.75
C TYR A 468 -15.49 -27.42 15.23
N ARG A 469 -15.48 -28.48 14.42
CA ARG A 469 -14.57 -29.64 14.57
C ARG A 469 -13.52 -29.62 13.47
N PHE A 470 -12.26 -29.82 13.85
CA PHE A 470 -11.13 -30.03 12.96
C PHE A 470 -10.81 -31.52 12.91
N VAL A 471 -10.57 -32.06 11.71
CA VAL A 471 -10.35 -33.50 11.48
C VAL A 471 -9.07 -33.67 10.65
N ILE A 472 -8.08 -34.38 11.21
CA ILE A 472 -6.76 -34.57 10.61
C ILE A 472 -6.62 -36.01 10.13
N LEU A 473 -6.34 -36.17 8.83
CA LEU A 473 -6.23 -37.46 8.15
C LEU A 473 -4.78 -37.91 7.99
N ASP A 474 -4.60 -39.22 8.08
CA ASP A 474 -3.37 -39.96 7.78
C ASP A 474 -3.42 -40.37 6.30
N ASN A 475 -2.94 -39.53 5.39
CA ASN A 475 -2.91 -39.87 3.95
C ASN A 475 -1.91 -41.00 3.62
N PHE A 476 -1.10 -41.42 4.60
CA PHE A 476 -0.07 -42.45 4.46
C PHE A 476 -0.43 -43.74 5.21
N ASP A 477 -1.70 -43.88 5.61
CA ASP A 477 -2.28 -45.03 6.29
C ASP A 477 -2.13 -46.31 5.46
N ILE A 478 -2.36 -46.21 4.14
CA ILE A 478 -1.91 -47.18 3.13
C ILE A 478 -0.80 -46.50 2.31
N SER A 479 0.47 -46.79 2.59
CA SER A 479 1.60 -46.24 1.83
C SER A 479 2.83 -47.15 1.86
N MET A 480 3.77 -46.89 0.95
CA MET A 480 5.06 -47.60 0.89
C MET A 480 6.11 -46.98 1.81
N CYS A 481 6.14 -45.65 1.94
CA CYS A 481 7.07 -44.94 2.81
C CYS A 481 6.68 -45.03 4.29
N GLY A 482 5.38 -44.91 4.61
CA GLY A 482 4.88 -44.84 5.98
C GLY A 482 4.62 -46.18 6.66
N ARG A 483 4.95 -47.33 6.06
CA ARG A 483 4.67 -48.66 6.63
C ARG A 483 5.92 -49.54 6.67
N GLU A 484 6.03 -50.39 7.69
CA GLU A 484 7.18 -51.28 7.84
C GLU A 484 7.21 -52.33 6.72
N ALA A 485 8.38 -52.51 6.10
CA ALA A 485 8.53 -53.42 4.97
C ALA A 485 8.07 -54.84 5.33
N ASN A 486 7.14 -55.38 4.54
CA ASN A 486 6.42 -56.65 4.74
C ASN A 486 5.28 -56.64 5.77
N SER A 487 4.85 -55.50 6.32
CA SER A 487 3.57 -55.44 7.07
C SER A 487 2.37 -55.77 6.16
N PRO A 488 1.17 -56.07 6.70
CA PRO A 488 -0.03 -56.24 5.90
C PRO A 488 -0.34 -55.00 5.05
N GLU A 489 -0.23 -53.82 5.65
CA GLU A 489 -0.54 -52.52 5.05
C GLU A 489 0.49 -52.14 3.97
N TYR A 490 1.78 -52.44 4.19
CA TYR A 490 2.83 -52.29 3.18
C TYR A 490 2.58 -53.20 1.97
N LYS A 491 2.13 -54.44 2.19
CA LYS A 491 1.81 -55.39 1.11
C LYS A 491 0.56 -54.99 0.33
N GLU A 492 -0.43 -54.42 1.01
CA GLU A 492 -1.60 -53.82 0.37
C GLU A 492 -1.21 -52.58 -0.45
N ALA A 493 -0.38 -51.70 0.10
CA ALA A 493 0.17 -50.54 -0.60
C ALA A 493 0.98 -50.96 -1.85
N GLU A 494 1.87 -51.96 -1.75
CA GLU A 494 2.61 -52.47 -2.91
C GLU A 494 1.67 -53.08 -3.96
N ALA A 495 0.65 -53.83 -3.53
CA ALA A 495 -0.32 -54.43 -4.43
C ALA A 495 -1.18 -53.39 -5.16
N ILE A 496 -1.56 -52.29 -4.50
CA ILE A 496 -2.27 -51.16 -5.10
C ILE A 496 -1.35 -50.40 -6.06
N LEU A 497 -0.17 -50.00 -5.59
CA LEU A 497 0.78 -49.19 -6.35
C LEU A 497 1.27 -49.94 -7.61
N ARG A 498 1.76 -51.19 -7.46
CA ARG A 498 2.22 -52.01 -8.59
C ARG A 498 1.09 -52.53 -9.48
N LYS A 499 -0.19 -52.37 -9.12
CA LYS A 499 -1.31 -52.61 -10.04
C LYS A 499 -1.29 -51.61 -11.20
N VAL A 500 -0.92 -50.36 -10.94
CA VAL A 500 -0.92 -49.27 -11.93
C VAL A 500 0.50 -48.90 -12.35
N ASN A 501 1.39 -48.54 -11.41
CA ASN A 501 2.77 -48.20 -11.72
C ASN A 501 3.60 -49.45 -12.06
N LYS A 502 4.32 -49.40 -13.18
CA LYS A 502 5.13 -50.51 -13.74
C LYS A 502 6.62 -50.19 -13.83
N ASN A 503 7.05 -49.06 -13.29
CA ASN A 503 8.46 -48.70 -13.23
C ASN A 503 9.17 -49.51 -12.12
N ASP A 504 10.48 -49.73 -12.30
CA ASP A 504 11.33 -50.36 -11.29
C ASP A 504 11.52 -49.41 -10.09
N ASP A 505 11.77 -48.14 -10.40
CA ASP A 505 11.69 -46.98 -9.51
C ASP A 505 10.23 -46.49 -9.45
N LEU A 506 9.63 -46.55 -8.26
CA LEU A 506 8.21 -46.31 -8.04
C LEU A 506 7.84 -44.83 -7.83
N ASP A 507 8.80 -43.92 -7.74
CA ASP A 507 8.53 -42.48 -7.69
C ASP A 507 8.39 -41.88 -9.10
N LEU A 508 8.83 -42.59 -10.14
CA LEU A 508 8.68 -42.17 -11.53
C LEU A 508 7.22 -42.28 -12.01
N ARG A 509 6.64 -41.14 -12.42
CA ARG A 509 5.36 -41.06 -13.17
C ARG A 509 5.43 -41.59 -14.61
N LYS A 510 6.55 -42.21 -15.01
CA LYS A 510 6.84 -42.55 -16.41
C LYS A 510 5.84 -43.58 -16.95
N GLY A 511 5.05 -43.18 -17.94
CA GLY A 511 4.00 -44.02 -18.54
C GLY A 511 2.68 -44.06 -17.76
N LEU A 512 2.56 -43.32 -16.65
CA LEU A 512 1.28 -42.99 -16.03
C LEU A 512 0.59 -41.87 -16.83
N VAL A 513 -0.73 -41.85 -16.85
CA VAL A 513 -1.51 -40.92 -17.69
C VAL A 513 -2.69 -40.35 -16.90
N GLY A 514 -2.85 -39.02 -16.93
CA GLY A 514 -3.90 -38.33 -16.18
C GLY A 514 -3.79 -38.57 -14.67
N LEU A 515 -4.93 -38.82 -14.02
CA LEU A 515 -4.99 -39.03 -12.57
C LEU A 515 -4.22 -40.26 -12.08
N ASP A 516 -3.89 -41.21 -12.95
CA ASP A 516 -3.07 -42.37 -12.56
C ASP A 516 -1.61 -41.99 -12.30
N GLY A 517 -1.20 -40.75 -12.63
CA GLY A 517 0.06 -40.16 -12.17
C GLY A 517 0.20 -40.09 -10.64
N ARG A 518 -0.90 -40.22 -9.89
CA ARG A 518 -0.92 -40.27 -8.42
C ARG A 518 -0.25 -41.51 -7.82
N PHE A 519 -0.14 -42.59 -8.59
CA PHE A 519 0.42 -43.86 -8.14
C PHE A 519 1.96 -43.83 -8.17
N CYS A 520 2.52 -42.99 -7.30
CA CYS A 520 3.94 -42.93 -6.97
C CYS A 520 4.19 -43.29 -5.49
N MET A 521 5.41 -43.69 -5.14
CA MET A 521 5.78 -44.18 -3.80
C MET A 521 5.81 -43.07 -2.73
N TYR A 522 6.05 -41.82 -3.12
CA TYR A 522 5.88 -40.62 -2.28
C TYR A 522 4.42 -40.27 -1.95
N ASN A 523 3.42 -40.89 -2.59
CA ASN A 523 1.99 -40.71 -2.29
C ASN A 523 1.44 -41.86 -1.41
N GLY A 524 0.19 -41.72 -0.96
CA GLY A 524 -0.50 -42.74 -0.15
C GLY A 524 -2.03 -42.72 -0.29
N GLY A 525 -2.67 -43.65 0.42
CA GLY A 525 -4.12 -43.84 0.54
C GLY A 525 -4.61 -43.80 1.99
N VAL A 526 -5.91 -43.55 2.16
CA VAL A 526 -6.62 -43.57 3.44
C VAL A 526 -7.23 -44.97 3.64
N GLY A 527 -6.93 -45.65 4.75
CA GLY A 527 -7.36 -47.03 4.98
C GLY A 527 -8.82 -47.17 5.42
N GLU A 528 -9.40 -48.36 5.24
CA GLU A 528 -10.82 -48.62 5.53
C GLU A 528 -11.20 -48.38 7.00
N GLU A 529 -10.30 -48.67 7.97
CA GLU A 529 -10.51 -48.32 9.38
C GLU A 529 -10.66 -46.79 9.57
N GLN A 530 -9.87 -46.02 8.83
CA GLN A 530 -9.91 -44.56 8.83
C GLN A 530 -11.14 -44.01 8.10
N LEU A 531 -11.54 -44.60 6.97
CA LEU A 531 -12.78 -44.24 6.26
C LEU A 531 -14.02 -44.52 7.14
N GLN A 532 -14.05 -45.62 7.87
CA GLN A 532 -15.11 -45.94 8.83
C GLN A 532 -15.13 -44.98 10.03
N TRP A 533 -13.97 -44.67 10.60
CA TRP A 533 -13.84 -43.65 11.65
C TRP A 533 -14.30 -42.27 11.17
N LEU A 534 -13.86 -41.82 9.99
CA LEU A 534 -14.23 -40.53 9.40
C LEU A 534 -15.75 -40.40 9.22
N ARG A 535 -16.41 -41.44 8.69
CA ARG A 535 -17.88 -41.48 8.58
C ARG A 535 -18.56 -41.32 9.95
N LYS A 536 -18.00 -41.92 11.01
CA LYS A 536 -18.52 -41.79 12.38
C LYS A 536 -18.29 -40.39 12.97
N THR A 537 -17.10 -39.82 12.81
CA THR A 537 -16.76 -38.48 13.30
C THR A 537 -17.60 -37.39 12.63
N LEU A 538 -17.84 -37.49 11.33
CA LEU A 538 -18.73 -36.57 10.60
C LEU A 538 -20.19 -36.70 11.07
N GLU A 539 -20.69 -37.92 11.31
CA GLU A 539 -22.05 -38.12 11.82
C GLU A 539 -22.22 -37.57 13.25
N VAL A 540 -21.21 -37.69 14.12
CA VAL A 540 -21.23 -37.06 15.45
C VAL A 540 -21.21 -35.53 15.35
N ALA A 541 -20.43 -34.95 14.43
CA ALA A 541 -20.42 -33.51 14.18
C ALA A 541 -21.81 -33.01 13.73
N ARG A 542 -22.46 -33.71 12.79
CA ARG A 542 -23.85 -33.44 12.37
C ARG A 542 -24.82 -33.45 13.54
N GLN A 543 -24.78 -34.48 14.39
CA GLN A 543 -25.68 -34.62 15.54
C GLN A 543 -25.51 -33.49 16.58
N ARG A 544 -24.38 -32.77 16.54
CA ARG A 544 -24.09 -31.62 17.41
C ARG A 544 -24.28 -30.26 16.76
N GLY A 545 -24.51 -30.22 15.44
CA GLY A 545 -24.55 -28.97 14.66
C GLY A 545 -23.17 -28.37 14.37
N GLU A 546 -22.09 -29.12 14.59
CA GLU A 546 -20.72 -28.69 14.35
C GLU A 546 -20.41 -28.64 12.84
N LYS A 547 -19.78 -27.56 12.38
CA LYS A 547 -19.15 -27.51 11.05
C LYS A 547 -17.81 -28.24 11.08
N VAL A 548 -17.41 -28.78 9.94
CA VAL A 548 -16.16 -29.56 9.84
C VAL A 548 -15.16 -28.92 8.88
N VAL A 549 -13.97 -28.66 9.39
CA VAL A 549 -12.76 -28.37 8.61
C VAL A 549 -11.88 -29.61 8.64
N LEU A 550 -11.40 -30.04 7.48
CA LEU A 550 -10.52 -31.20 7.36
C LEU A 550 -9.12 -30.78 6.93
N SER A 551 -8.15 -31.62 7.25
CA SER A 551 -6.79 -31.50 6.76
C SER A 551 -6.17 -32.85 6.45
N GLY A 552 -5.28 -32.84 5.46
CA GLY A 552 -4.26 -33.86 5.25
C GLY A 552 -2.97 -33.21 4.77
N HIS A 553 -1.99 -34.02 4.44
CA HIS A 553 -0.81 -33.58 3.70
C HIS A 553 -1.11 -33.60 2.19
N ILE A 554 -1.58 -34.74 1.68
CA ILE A 554 -1.84 -34.94 0.25
C ILE A 554 -3.23 -34.38 -0.13
N PRO A 555 -3.34 -33.57 -1.20
CA PRO A 555 -4.62 -33.13 -1.77
C PRO A 555 -5.60 -34.29 -2.11
N ILE A 556 -6.90 -34.02 -2.05
CA ILE A 556 -7.96 -35.01 -2.35
C ILE A 556 -8.82 -34.66 -3.58
N HIS A 557 -8.64 -33.48 -4.17
CA HIS A 557 -9.43 -33.04 -5.30
C HIS A 557 -8.54 -32.73 -6.51
N PRO A 558 -8.71 -33.40 -7.67
CA PRO A 558 -7.82 -33.26 -8.84
C PRO A 558 -7.62 -31.85 -9.39
N ASN A 559 -8.55 -30.93 -9.11
CA ASN A 559 -8.50 -29.53 -9.54
C ASN A 559 -7.89 -28.58 -8.50
N ALA A 560 -7.50 -29.06 -7.31
CA ALA A 560 -6.93 -28.25 -6.23
C ALA A 560 -5.39 -28.23 -6.25
N CYS A 561 -4.76 -29.05 -7.08
CA CYS A 561 -3.33 -29.20 -7.27
C CYS A 561 -2.97 -29.08 -8.77
N HIS A 562 -1.72 -28.73 -9.08
CA HIS A 562 -1.22 -28.56 -10.45
C HIS A 562 -0.85 -29.88 -11.11
N TYR A 563 -0.43 -30.86 -10.29
CA TYR A 563 -0.09 -32.20 -10.70
C TYR A 563 -1.11 -33.23 -10.16
N PRO A 564 -1.14 -34.47 -10.65
CA PRO A 564 -2.01 -35.52 -10.11
C PRO A 564 -1.50 -36.06 -8.76
N ASP A 565 -0.93 -35.21 -7.90
CA ASP A 565 -0.42 -35.59 -6.58
C ASP A 565 -1.57 -35.54 -5.56
N ILE A 566 -2.46 -36.53 -5.73
CA ILE A 566 -3.67 -36.71 -4.93
C ILE A 566 -3.68 -38.09 -4.26
N VAL A 567 -4.43 -38.22 -3.17
CA VAL A 567 -4.61 -39.49 -2.46
C VAL A 567 -4.97 -40.64 -3.42
N TRP A 568 -4.35 -41.81 -3.28
CA TRP A 568 -4.54 -42.95 -4.20
C TRP A 568 -6.02 -43.34 -4.38
N ASN A 569 -6.76 -43.36 -3.27
CA ASN A 569 -8.21 -43.56 -3.21
C ASN A 569 -8.99 -42.25 -2.95
N TYR A 570 -8.54 -41.12 -3.51
CA TYR A 570 -9.18 -39.79 -3.34
C TYR A 570 -10.70 -39.82 -3.51
N GLN A 571 -11.23 -40.63 -4.44
CA GLN A 571 -12.67 -40.72 -4.70
C GLN A 571 -13.45 -41.25 -3.49
N GLU A 572 -12.89 -42.21 -2.73
CA GLU A 572 -13.57 -42.76 -1.55
C GLU A 572 -13.62 -41.74 -0.40
N VAL A 573 -12.59 -40.91 -0.27
CA VAL A 573 -12.54 -39.78 0.67
C VAL A 573 -13.50 -38.67 0.22
N LEU A 574 -13.44 -38.28 -1.06
CA LEU A 574 -14.27 -37.23 -1.64
C LEU A 574 -15.75 -37.61 -1.58
N ASP A 575 -16.13 -38.84 -1.92
CA ASP A 575 -17.49 -39.36 -1.77
C ASP A 575 -17.98 -39.20 -0.32
N ILE A 576 -17.13 -39.49 0.69
CA ILE A 576 -17.50 -39.27 2.10
C ILE A 576 -17.75 -37.80 2.39
N LEU A 577 -16.89 -36.88 1.92
CA LEU A 577 -17.09 -35.45 2.18
C LEU A 577 -18.33 -34.90 1.47
N GLN A 578 -18.57 -35.31 0.23
CA GLN A 578 -19.75 -34.93 -0.56
C GLN A 578 -21.06 -35.45 0.06
N HIS A 579 -21.07 -36.66 0.64
CA HIS A 579 -22.21 -37.15 1.44
C HIS A 579 -22.40 -36.42 2.78
N ASN A 580 -21.46 -35.56 3.19
CA ASN A 580 -21.51 -34.74 4.40
C ASN A 580 -21.35 -33.23 4.08
N SER A 581 -21.73 -32.85 2.86
CA SER A 581 -21.70 -31.49 2.30
C SER A 581 -22.55 -30.47 3.07
N ASP A 582 -23.47 -30.92 3.92
CA ASP A 582 -24.21 -30.09 4.88
C ASP A 582 -23.28 -29.50 5.96
N ILE A 583 -22.31 -30.27 6.46
CA ILE A 583 -21.43 -29.86 7.58
C ILE A 583 -19.96 -29.58 7.17
N VAL A 584 -19.43 -30.26 6.15
CA VAL A 584 -18.04 -30.07 5.68
C VAL A 584 -17.91 -28.72 4.98
N LEU A 585 -16.90 -27.92 5.34
CA LEU A 585 -16.67 -26.58 4.79
C LEU A 585 -15.40 -26.50 3.94
N ALA A 586 -14.28 -27.02 4.45
CA ALA A 586 -12.98 -26.95 3.77
C ALA A 586 -12.11 -28.19 3.99
N TYR A 587 -11.19 -28.44 3.06
CA TYR A 587 -10.08 -29.39 3.15
C TYR A 587 -8.75 -28.68 2.85
N PHE A 588 -7.82 -28.70 3.79
CA PHE A 588 -6.47 -28.14 3.64
C PHE A 588 -5.42 -29.23 3.34
N SER A 589 -4.40 -28.87 2.56
CA SER A 589 -3.30 -29.75 2.11
C SER A 589 -2.03 -28.98 1.75
N GLY A 590 -0.89 -29.67 1.69
CA GLY A 590 0.38 -29.19 1.14
C GLY A 590 0.80 -30.10 -0.02
N HIS A 591 2.03 -30.61 0.00
CA HIS A 591 2.57 -31.65 -0.88
C HIS A 591 2.80 -31.23 -2.34
N ASP A 592 1.79 -30.69 -3.04
CA ASP A 592 2.03 -29.99 -4.31
C ASP A 592 2.51 -28.58 -4.01
N HIS A 593 3.83 -28.39 -3.97
CA HIS A 593 4.46 -27.12 -3.62
C HIS A 593 4.06 -25.93 -4.50
N VAL A 594 3.43 -26.13 -5.67
CA VAL A 594 2.85 -25.00 -6.45
C VAL A 594 1.64 -24.38 -5.73
N GLY A 595 1.01 -25.12 -4.81
CA GLY A 595 -0.28 -24.80 -4.23
C GLY A 595 -1.43 -24.98 -5.21
N GLY A 596 -2.63 -24.55 -4.80
CA GLY A 596 -3.81 -24.50 -5.65
C GLY A 596 -5.12 -24.41 -4.87
N TYR A 597 -6.23 -24.29 -5.61
CA TYR A 597 -7.56 -24.09 -5.03
C TYR A 597 -8.66 -24.63 -5.92
N HIS A 598 -9.65 -25.28 -5.32
CA HIS A 598 -10.90 -25.64 -5.98
C HIS A 598 -12.11 -25.41 -5.09
N TYR A 599 -13.22 -24.98 -5.70
CA TYR A 599 -14.54 -25.02 -5.10
C TYR A 599 -15.37 -26.10 -5.77
N ASP A 600 -15.70 -27.17 -5.05
CA ASP A 600 -16.67 -28.14 -5.52
C ASP A 600 -18.07 -27.51 -5.42
N SER A 601 -18.46 -26.76 -6.45
CA SER A 601 -19.75 -26.08 -6.51
C SER A 601 -20.96 -27.02 -6.57
N GLY A 602 -20.76 -28.34 -6.70
CA GLY A 602 -21.83 -29.34 -6.59
C GLY A 602 -22.16 -29.68 -5.13
N ASN A 603 -21.20 -29.49 -4.22
CA ASN A 603 -21.26 -29.91 -2.82
C ASN A 603 -20.89 -28.80 -1.82
N GLU A 604 -20.56 -27.60 -2.32
CA GLU A 604 -20.20 -26.39 -1.57
C GLU A 604 -18.93 -26.50 -0.70
N ILE A 605 -17.99 -27.39 -1.08
CA ILE A 605 -16.76 -27.66 -0.34
C ILE A 605 -15.56 -26.92 -0.95
N HIS A 606 -14.75 -26.27 -0.10
CA HIS A 606 -13.51 -25.61 -0.49
C HIS A 606 -12.32 -26.58 -0.34
N HIS A 607 -11.57 -26.84 -1.41
CA HIS A 607 -10.31 -27.58 -1.36
C HIS A 607 -9.16 -26.60 -1.57
N VAL A 608 -8.20 -26.58 -0.63
CA VAL A 608 -7.08 -25.64 -0.63
C VAL A 608 -5.77 -26.43 -0.48
N THR A 609 -4.82 -26.12 -1.35
CA THR A 609 -3.46 -26.66 -1.32
C THR A 609 -2.49 -25.49 -1.18
N LEU A 610 -1.69 -25.48 -0.13
CA LEU A 610 -0.77 -24.37 0.15
C LEU A 610 0.49 -24.50 -0.72
N PRO A 611 1.09 -23.39 -1.18
CA PRO A 611 2.42 -23.40 -1.77
C PRO A 611 3.46 -23.84 -0.73
N GLY A 612 4.43 -24.64 -1.16
CA GLY A 612 5.43 -25.20 -0.27
C GLY A 612 6.53 -24.20 0.08
N VAL A 613 6.71 -23.91 1.37
CA VAL A 613 7.69 -22.93 1.88
C VAL A 613 9.11 -23.21 1.37
N ILE A 614 9.46 -24.48 1.20
CA ILE A 614 10.74 -24.94 0.67
C ILE A 614 11.09 -24.39 -0.73
N GLU A 615 10.11 -24.05 -1.58
CA GLU A 615 10.37 -23.50 -2.92
C GLU A 615 10.32 -21.97 -2.98
N VAL A 616 10.16 -21.31 -1.83
CA VAL A 616 10.04 -19.86 -1.74
C VAL A 616 11.42 -19.20 -1.67
N PRO A 617 11.75 -18.27 -2.60
CA PRO A 617 13.02 -17.56 -2.58
C PRO A 617 13.10 -16.55 -1.41
N PRO A 618 14.32 -16.20 -0.96
CA PRO A 618 14.53 -15.07 -0.05
C PRO A 618 13.89 -13.78 -0.58
N GLY A 619 13.15 -13.06 0.28
CA GLY A 619 12.37 -11.88 -0.10
C GLY A 619 10.89 -12.17 -0.44
N SER A 620 10.46 -13.43 -0.36
CA SER A 620 9.06 -13.88 -0.42
C SER A 620 8.75 -14.77 0.80
N ASN A 621 7.47 -15.03 1.08
CA ASN A 621 7.05 -16.04 2.07
C ASN A 621 5.90 -16.92 1.49
N ALA A 622 5.41 -17.93 2.23
CA ALA A 622 4.21 -18.73 1.90
C ALA A 622 3.56 -19.32 3.18
N PHE A 623 2.79 -18.50 3.90
CA PHE A 623 1.99 -18.94 5.05
C PHE A 623 0.73 -18.06 5.15
N GLY A 624 -0.15 -18.31 6.11
CA GLY A 624 -1.25 -17.40 6.39
C GLY A 624 -1.82 -17.50 7.81
N THR A 625 -2.77 -16.60 8.09
CA THR A 625 -3.66 -16.64 9.26
C THR A 625 -5.09 -16.86 8.75
N VAL A 626 -5.84 -17.78 9.36
CA VAL A 626 -7.22 -18.09 8.97
C VAL A 626 -8.19 -17.75 10.09
N ASP A 627 -9.02 -16.74 9.86
CA ASP A 627 -10.11 -16.32 10.72
C ASP A 627 -11.33 -17.22 10.54
N VAL A 628 -11.95 -17.65 11.64
CA VAL A 628 -13.11 -18.56 11.64
C VAL A 628 -14.33 -17.86 12.22
N PHE A 629 -15.39 -17.73 11.42
CA PHE A 629 -16.59 -16.98 11.78
C PHE A 629 -17.83 -17.86 11.93
N SER A 630 -18.93 -17.25 12.37
CA SER A 630 -20.24 -17.89 12.50
C SER A 630 -20.77 -18.48 11.18
N ASP A 631 -20.38 -17.97 10.00
CA ASP A 631 -20.82 -18.44 8.69
C ASP A 631 -19.70 -18.91 7.73
N ARG A 632 -18.48 -18.35 7.82
CA ARG A 632 -17.38 -18.47 6.85
C ARG A 632 -16.01 -18.72 7.49
N LEU A 633 -14.99 -19.01 6.67
CA LEU A 633 -13.58 -18.78 6.98
C LEU A 633 -13.08 -17.58 6.14
N VAL A 634 -12.08 -16.84 6.63
CA VAL A 634 -11.28 -15.91 5.82
C VAL A 634 -9.80 -16.24 6.04
N MET A 635 -9.12 -16.63 4.97
CA MET A 635 -7.67 -16.82 4.93
C MET A 635 -7.01 -15.52 4.50
N HIS A 636 -6.05 -15.07 5.30
CA HIS A 636 -5.12 -13.98 4.99
C HIS A 636 -3.78 -14.64 4.61
N GLY A 637 -3.45 -14.63 3.32
CA GLY A 637 -2.26 -15.26 2.78
C GLY A 637 -1.09 -14.27 2.70
N VAL A 638 0.13 -14.77 2.91
CA VAL A 638 1.37 -13.98 2.92
C VAL A 638 2.33 -14.51 1.86
N GLY A 639 2.76 -13.63 0.95
CA GLY A 639 3.72 -13.93 -0.12
C GLY A 639 3.09 -14.70 -1.28
N GLN A 640 3.36 -16.01 -1.39
CA GLN A 640 2.83 -16.85 -2.48
C GLN A 640 1.46 -17.48 -2.17
N LEU A 641 1.00 -17.44 -0.92
CA LEU A 641 -0.35 -17.89 -0.56
C LEU A 641 -1.35 -16.74 -0.79
N ASP A 642 -2.40 -16.98 -1.59
CA ASP A 642 -3.48 -16.01 -1.78
C ASP A 642 -4.41 -15.94 -0.57
N SER A 643 -4.89 -14.73 -0.24
CA SER A 643 -6.03 -14.54 0.67
C SER A 643 -7.34 -15.03 0.03
N ARG A 644 -8.28 -15.60 0.82
CA ARG A 644 -9.52 -16.24 0.33
C ARG A 644 -10.66 -16.21 1.36
N VAL A 645 -11.91 -15.90 0.96
CA VAL A 645 -13.10 -16.23 1.78
C VAL A 645 -13.60 -17.64 1.43
N MET A 646 -14.11 -18.37 2.42
CA MET A 646 -14.66 -19.73 2.23
C MET A 646 -16.02 -19.84 2.93
N LYS A 647 -17.11 -19.93 2.15
CA LYS A 647 -18.48 -19.83 2.63
C LYS A 647 -19.46 -20.56 1.69
N LYS A 648 -20.36 -21.37 2.27
CA LYS A 648 -21.41 -22.08 1.52
C LYS A 648 -22.38 -21.10 0.86
N GLY A 649 -22.87 -21.45 -0.33
CA GLY A 649 -23.64 -20.56 -1.19
C GLY A 649 -22.83 -19.51 -1.97
N SER A 650 -21.50 -19.42 -1.78
CA SER A 650 -20.70 -18.36 -2.40
C SER A 650 -19.26 -18.77 -2.72
N CYS A 651 -18.95 -18.87 -4.02
CA CYS A 651 -17.57 -18.95 -4.52
C CYS A 651 -16.89 -17.56 -4.51
N LEU A 652 -16.82 -16.94 -3.32
CA LEU A 652 -16.11 -15.67 -3.10
C LEU A 652 -14.66 -15.95 -2.72
N GLN A 653 -13.82 -16.23 -3.72
CA GLN A 653 -12.39 -15.99 -3.58
C GLN A 653 -12.20 -14.49 -3.25
N LEU A 654 -11.28 -14.13 -2.34
CA LEU A 654 -10.73 -12.78 -2.33
C LEU A 654 -9.82 -12.70 -3.56
N ALA A 655 -10.43 -12.40 -4.70
CA ALA A 655 -9.73 -12.30 -5.95
C ALA A 655 -9.13 -10.91 -6.07
N ASP A 656 -7.84 -10.84 -6.39
CA ASP A 656 -7.38 -9.81 -7.32
C ASP A 656 -8.28 -9.91 -8.58
N GLU A 657 -9.16 -8.92 -8.78
CA GLU A 657 -10.51 -9.10 -9.33
C GLU A 657 -10.52 -9.59 -10.79
N SER A 658 -10.37 -10.90 -11.00
CA SER A 658 -10.37 -11.47 -12.34
C SER A 658 -10.91 -12.92 -12.39
N SER A 659 -12.24 -13.07 -12.53
CA SER A 659 -12.85 -14.16 -13.36
C SER A 659 -14.39 -14.15 -13.44
N ALA A 660 -15.04 -13.04 -13.82
CA ALA A 660 -16.47 -13.07 -14.17
C ALA A 660 -16.84 -12.20 -15.40
N ARG A 661 -17.18 -12.85 -16.52
CA ARG A 661 -17.78 -12.28 -17.75
C ARG A 661 -18.87 -13.30 -18.18
N ARG A 662 -20.08 -12.97 -18.65
CA ARG A 662 -20.72 -11.74 -19.19
C ARG A 662 -22.24 -11.75 -18.90
N PRO A 663 -22.95 -10.60 -19.01
CA PRO A 663 -24.42 -10.56 -19.07
C PRO A 663 -24.97 -10.98 -20.47
N GLY A 664 -26.16 -11.60 -20.54
CA GLY A 664 -26.68 -12.09 -21.83
C GLY A 664 -28.04 -12.82 -21.86
N VAL A 665 -29.08 -12.25 -21.24
CA VAL A 665 -30.53 -12.57 -21.41
C VAL A 665 -30.93 -14.00 -21.82
N ILE A 666 -31.45 -14.77 -20.86
CA ILE A 666 -32.49 -15.79 -21.10
C ILE A 666 -33.74 -15.40 -20.30
N LYS A 667 -34.92 -15.49 -20.92
CA LYS A 667 -36.21 -15.28 -20.26
C LYS A 667 -36.86 -16.62 -19.91
N ALA A 668 -37.65 -16.58 -18.83
CA ALA A 668 -38.52 -17.65 -18.33
C ALA A 668 -37.77 -18.86 -17.70
N ASP A 669 -38.38 -19.62 -16.79
CA ASP A 669 -39.78 -19.56 -16.34
C ASP A 669 -39.94 -19.76 -14.82
N LEU A 670 -41.00 -19.17 -14.23
CA LEU A 670 -41.39 -19.49 -12.85
C LEU A 670 -42.24 -20.77 -12.84
N GLN A 671 -41.69 -21.88 -12.36
CA GLN A 671 -42.51 -22.92 -11.72
C GLN A 671 -41.73 -23.96 -10.90
N CYS A 672 -41.85 -23.86 -9.57
CA CYS A 672 -42.08 -25.02 -8.70
C CYS A 672 -43.20 -24.65 -7.71
N LYS A 673 -44.02 -25.62 -7.29
CA LYS A 673 -45.29 -25.37 -6.56
C LYS A 673 -45.31 -26.00 -5.16
N SER A 674 -46.21 -25.44 -4.34
CA SER A 674 -46.89 -26.04 -3.17
C SER A 674 -46.06 -26.48 -1.94
N HIS A 675 -46.03 -25.58 -0.94
CA HIS A 675 -46.77 -25.65 0.35
C HIS A 675 -46.64 -26.88 1.31
N PRO A 676 -47.00 -26.74 2.62
CA PRO A 676 -47.41 -25.53 3.36
C PRO A 676 -46.77 -25.30 4.76
N ALA A 677 -46.52 -24.03 5.07
CA ALA A 677 -46.68 -23.31 6.35
C ALA A 677 -46.68 -24.06 7.71
N ALA A 678 -45.79 -23.60 8.60
CA ALA A 678 -46.11 -23.37 10.02
C ALA A 678 -46.32 -21.86 10.25
N ARG A 679 -47.25 -21.49 11.14
CA ARG A 679 -47.52 -20.09 11.54
C ARG A 679 -47.42 -19.96 13.06
N CYS A 680 -46.69 -18.94 13.53
CA CYS A 680 -46.99 -18.24 14.78
C CYS A 680 -47.27 -16.77 14.46
N LYS A 681 -48.06 -16.08 15.30
CA LYS A 681 -48.43 -14.67 15.14
C LYS A 681 -48.29 -13.95 16.48
N HIS A 682 -47.66 -12.77 16.45
CA HIS A 682 -47.97 -11.51 17.15
C HIS A 682 -48.55 -11.54 18.59
N PRO A 683 -48.08 -10.64 19.46
CA PRO A 683 -48.57 -9.25 19.38
C PRO A 683 -47.48 -8.18 19.22
N ASN A 684 -47.91 -6.97 18.85
CA ASN A 684 -47.07 -5.78 18.75
C ASN A 684 -46.90 -5.15 20.16
N GLN A 685 -45.80 -4.46 20.41
CA GLN A 685 -45.75 -3.00 20.71
C GLN A 685 -44.41 -2.58 21.36
N ASN A 686 -43.54 -1.91 20.61
CA ASN A 686 -43.16 -0.49 20.82
C ASN A 686 -41.99 -0.10 19.89
N GLN A 687 -41.57 1.16 19.96
CA GLN A 687 -40.50 1.73 19.15
C GLN A 687 -39.15 1.14 19.58
N HIS A 688 -38.39 0.58 18.64
CA HIS A 688 -36.98 0.29 18.82
C HIS A 688 -36.18 1.06 17.78
N ILE A 689 -35.11 1.69 18.25
CA ILE A 689 -34.09 2.33 17.43
C ILE A 689 -33.28 1.22 16.76
N SER A 690 -33.04 1.32 15.45
CA SER A 690 -32.27 0.31 14.70
C SER A 690 -31.43 0.94 13.61
N LEU A 691 -30.13 0.61 13.58
CA LEU A 691 -29.28 0.81 12.42
C LEU A 691 -29.65 -0.24 11.36
N GLU A 692 -30.10 0.21 10.18
CA GLU A 692 -30.12 -0.60 8.96
C GLU A 692 -29.09 -0.02 7.97
N LEU A 693 -28.21 -0.89 7.44
CA LEU A 693 -27.32 -0.55 6.33
C LEU A 693 -28.06 -0.77 5.01
N VAL A 694 -28.09 0.25 4.14
CA VAL A 694 -28.81 0.20 2.86
C VAL A 694 -27.84 0.39 1.69
N PRO A 695 -27.70 -0.57 0.76
CA PRO A 695 -26.84 -0.41 -0.41
C PRO A 695 -27.49 0.51 -1.45
N LEU A 696 -26.72 1.50 -1.95
CA LEU A 696 -27.18 2.45 -2.97
C LEU A 696 -26.85 2.00 -4.40
N GLU A 697 -27.88 1.88 -5.25
CA GLU A 697 -27.70 1.79 -6.70
C GLU A 697 -27.61 3.19 -7.35
N LYS A 698 -26.53 3.42 -8.11
CA LYS A 698 -26.32 4.48 -9.13
C LYS A 698 -26.04 5.91 -8.64
N MET A 699 -24.91 6.45 -9.11
CA MET A 699 -24.81 7.78 -9.73
C MET A 699 -23.70 7.77 -10.81
N ASP A 700 -23.62 8.83 -11.62
CA ASP A 700 -22.88 8.87 -12.90
C ASP A 700 -21.36 9.09 -12.78
N ALA A 701 -20.64 8.86 -13.90
CA ALA A 701 -19.18 8.90 -13.97
C ALA A 701 -18.61 10.16 -14.66
N GLN A 702 -17.69 10.84 -13.98
CA GLN A 702 -16.67 11.76 -14.51
C GLN A 702 -15.40 11.56 -13.65
N SER A 703 -14.47 10.69 -14.05
CA SER A 703 -13.35 10.95 -14.99
C SER A 703 -12.14 11.63 -14.32
N VAL A 704 -11.26 10.80 -13.73
CA VAL A 704 -9.87 11.16 -13.40
C VAL A 704 -8.97 10.72 -14.54
N TRP A 705 -7.94 11.52 -14.86
CA TRP A 705 -6.98 11.21 -15.91
C TRP A 705 -5.88 10.29 -15.38
N VAL A 706 -5.60 9.21 -16.11
CA VAL A 706 -4.38 8.42 -15.95
C VAL A 706 -3.57 8.63 -17.22
N SER A 707 -2.26 8.82 -17.05
CA SER A 707 -1.25 8.94 -18.10
C SER A 707 -0.03 8.11 -17.70
N GLU A 708 -0.13 6.79 -17.84
CA GLU A 708 1.00 5.89 -17.64
C GLU A 708 1.83 5.85 -18.93
N PHE A 709 3.08 6.36 -18.87
CA PHE A 709 4.08 6.24 -19.93
C PHE A 709 5.21 5.28 -19.52
N CYS A 710 5.72 4.48 -20.47
CA CYS A 710 6.81 3.54 -20.24
C CYS A 710 7.72 3.39 -21.47
N ASP A 711 8.95 3.88 -21.33
CA ASP A 711 10.09 3.74 -22.25
C ASP A 711 10.94 2.49 -21.98
N PHE A 712 10.60 1.70 -20.95
CA PHE A 712 11.41 0.59 -20.44
C PHE A 712 12.87 0.94 -20.07
N GLU A 713 13.22 2.20 -19.80
CA GLU A 713 14.57 2.62 -19.34
C GLU A 713 14.82 2.31 -17.87
N SER A 714 13.75 2.21 -17.06
CA SER A 714 13.84 1.79 -15.67
C SER A 714 14.04 0.27 -15.51
N TYR A 715 14.87 -0.15 -14.55
CA TYR A 715 15.18 -1.57 -14.30
C TYR A 715 13.95 -2.39 -13.86
N ASN A 716 12.94 -1.74 -13.27
CA ASN A 716 11.67 -2.36 -12.88
C ASN A 716 10.66 -2.50 -14.05
N ILE A 717 11.05 -2.17 -15.30
CA ILE A 717 10.20 -2.16 -16.49
C ILE A 717 8.83 -1.49 -16.26
N CYS A 718 8.83 -0.34 -15.56
CA CYS A 718 7.62 0.43 -15.23
C CYS A 718 6.55 -0.39 -14.48
N SER A 719 7.00 -1.36 -13.66
CA SER A 719 6.15 -2.31 -12.94
C SER A 719 5.31 -3.24 -13.85
N TYR A 720 5.66 -3.39 -15.12
CA TYR A 720 5.10 -4.45 -15.97
C TYR A 720 5.56 -5.83 -15.47
N THR A 721 4.71 -6.84 -15.64
CA THR A 721 4.94 -8.21 -15.15
C THR A 721 4.79 -9.26 -16.25
N GLN A 722 5.64 -10.28 -16.24
CA GLN A 722 5.50 -11.45 -17.11
C GLN A 722 4.28 -12.29 -16.70
N ASP A 723 3.62 -12.90 -17.68
CA ASP A 723 2.50 -13.80 -17.45
C ASP A 723 2.99 -15.25 -17.41
N ARG A 724 3.26 -15.75 -16.20
CA ARG A 724 3.72 -17.12 -15.89
C ARG A 724 2.86 -18.28 -16.46
N THR A 725 1.75 -17.98 -17.15
CA THR A 725 0.90 -18.96 -17.84
C THR A 725 1.19 -19.08 -19.34
N ASP A 726 2.15 -18.33 -19.89
CA ASP A 726 2.53 -18.35 -21.30
C ASP A 726 3.55 -19.46 -21.65
N ASP A 727 4.23 -19.33 -22.80
CA ASP A 727 5.20 -20.31 -23.26
C ASP A 727 6.68 -19.89 -23.09
N PHE A 728 6.97 -18.58 -22.96
CA PHE A 728 8.30 -17.97 -22.80
C PHE A 728 8.20 -16.45 -22.58
N ASP A 729 9.13 -15.85 -21.84
CA ASP A 729 9.06 -14.43 -21.46
C ASP A 729 9.40 -13.40 -22.58
N TRP A 730 8.93 -12.16 -22.40
CA TRP A 730 9.50 -10.99 -23.07
C TRP A 730 10.86 -10.60 -22.45
N ASN A 731 11.78 -10.07 -23.24
CA ASN A 731 13.15 -9.76 -22.84
C ASN A 731 13.44 -8.26 -22.99
N ARG A 732 13.94 -7.63 -21.91
CA ARG A 732 14.39 -6.23 -21.91
C ARG A 732 15.79 -6.15 -22.56
N ARG A 733 15.98 -5.28 -23.55
CA ARG A 733 17.21 -5.23 -24.34
C ARG A 733 17.64 -3.83 -24.75
N ARG A 734 18.96 -3.65 -24.82
CA ARG A 734 19.63 -2.47 -25.38
C ARG A 734 20.39 -2.82 -26.66
N GLY A 735 20.25 -2.02 -27.71
CA GLY A 735 20.86 -2.29 -29.02
C GLY A 735 20.22 -3.49 -29.77
N SER A 736 20.84 -3.94 -30.85
CA SER A 736 20.21 -4.84 -31.84
C SER A 736 19.93 -6.25 -31.31
N THR A 737 18.90 -6.92 -31.85
CA THR A 737 18.49 -8.29 -31.44
C THR A 737 19.54 -9.37 -31.74
N THR A 738 19.31 -10.58 -31.24
CA THR A 738 20.27 -11.70 -31.24
C THR A 738 20.40 -12.35 -32.62
N THR A 739 19.43 -12.09 -33.48
CA THR A 739 19.13 -12.77 -34.74
C THR A 739 19.45 -11.87 -35.93
N GLY A 740 20.37 -12.33 -36.77
CA GLY A 740 20.95 -11.50 -37.83
C GLY A 740 19.96 -11.14 -38.94
N GLY A 741 19.49 -9.89 -38.94
CA GLY A 741 18.57 -9.37 -39.96
C GLY A 741 17.09 -9.40 -39.55
N THR A 742 16.80 -9.47 -38.25
CA THR A 742 15.47 -9.24 -37.66
C THR A 742 15.55 -8.25 -36.50
N GLY A 743 14.38 -7.89 -35.95
CA GLY A 743 14.28 -6.97 -34.81
C GLY A 743 14.75 -5.54 -35.12
N PRO A 744 14.62 -4.62 -34.15
CA PRO A 744 15.14 -3.27 -34.27
C PRO A 744 16.66 -3.22 -33.99
N SER A 745 17.32 -2.15 -34.42
CA SER A 745 18.75 -1.92 -34.13
C SER A 745 19.02 -1.36 -32.73
N GLY A 746 17.99 -0.83 -32.07
CA GLY A 746 17.92 -0.21 -30.74
C GLY A 746 16.45 0.13 -30.44
N ASP A 747 16.19 0.75 -29.29
CA ASP A 747 14.94 1.44 -28.93
C ASP A 747 14.44 2.43 -30.00
N HIS A 748 13.22 2.92 -29.82
CA HIS A 748 12.60 3.94 -30.66
C HIS A 748 13.12 5.36 -30.33
N THR A 749 13.16 5.72 -29.04
CA THR A 749 13.32 7.11 -28.60
C THR A 749 14.73 7.68 -28.82
N THR A 750 15.80 6.92 -28.56
CA THR A 750 17.21 7.37 -28.74
C THR A 750 17.99 6.57 -29.77
N GLY A 751 17.58 5.33 -30.06
CA GLY A 751 18.36 4.34 -30.83
C GLY A 751 19.58 3.77 -30.09
N SER A 752 19.76 4.10 -28.80
CA SER A 752 20.77 3.54 -27.91
C SER A 752 20.28 3.20 -26.49
N GLY A 753 18.98 3.25 -26.23
CA GLY A 753 18.27 2.91 -25.00
C GLY A 753 17.80 1.45 -24.93
N TYR A 754 16.82 1.20 -24.08
CA TYR A 754 16.19 -0.11 -23.83
C TYR A 754 14.79 -0.22 -24.43
N TYR A 755 14.40 -1.44 -24.79
CA TYR A 755 13.06 -1.79 -25.27
C TYR A 755 12.71 -3.23 -24.86
N MET A 756 11.44 -3.65 -25.01
CA MET A 756 11.01 -5.03 -24.75
C MET A 756 10.86 -5.82 -26.07
N HIS A 757 11.38 -7.04 -26.14
CA HIS A 757 11.20 -7.91 -27.32
C HIS A 757 11.02 -9.39 -26.98
N ILE A 758 10.39 -10.14 -27.87
CA ILE A 758 10.45 -11.60 -27.86
C ILE A 758 11.69 -12.05 -28.64
N ASP A 759 12.42 -13.04 -28.13
CA ASP A 759 13.51 -13.69 -28.89
C ASP A 759 12.96 -14.91 -29.64
N GLY A 760 13.20 -14.97 -30.96
CA GLY A 760 12.72 -16.08 -31.78
C GLY A 760 13.52 -17.38 -31.64
N THR A 761 14.70 -17.37 -31.03
CA THR A 761 15.65 -18.50 -31.08
C THR A 761 15.20 -19.72 -30.28
N GLY A 762 15.31 -20.91 -30.90
CA GLY A 762 15.12 -22.21 -30.23
C GLY A 762 13.66 -22.57 -29.87
N GLN A 763 12.75 -21.60 -29.89
CA GLN A 763 11.33 -21.78 -29.62
C GLN A 763 10.57 -22.43 -30.79
N SER A 764 9.36 -22.92 -30.53
CA SER A 764 8.48 -23.53 -31.55
C SER A 764 7.50 -22.53 -32.17
N SER A 765 7.10 -22.75 -33.43
CA SER A 765 6.13 -21.90 -34.12
C SER A 765 4.78 -21.83 -33.39
N GLY A 766 4.24 -20.63 -33.21
CA GLY A 766 2.96 -20.39 -32.53
C GLY A 766 3.05 -20.29 -31.00
N LYS A 767 4.24 -20.46 -30.41
CA LYS A 767 4.52 -20.20 -28.99
C LYS A 767 4.30 -18.72 -28.65
N LYS A 768 3.90 -18.40 -27.42
CA LYS A 768 3.49 -17.07 -26.96
C LYS A 768 4.31 -16.53 -25.78
N ALA A 769 4.64 -15.24 -25.83
CA ALA A 769 5.11 -14.44 -24.71
C ALA A 769 4.08 -13.37 -24.35
N ARG A 770 3.86 -13.08 -23.06
CA ARG A 770 2.81 -12.18 -22.56
C ARG A 770 3.33 -11.27 -21.44
N LEU A 771 3.38 -9.97 -21.72
CA LEU A 771 3.74 -8.92 -20.75
C LEU A 771 2.47 -8.14 -20.34
N LYS A 772 2.29 -7.88 -19.05
CA LYS A 772 1.11 -7.21 -18.46
C LYS A 772 1.51 -5.89 -17.81
N SER A 773 0.72 -4.83 -18.01
CA SER A 773 0.85 -3.55 -17.30
C SER A 773 0.54 -3.67 -15.80
N PRO A 774 0.80 -2.63 -14.99
CA PRO A 774 0.09 -2.38 -13.75
C PRO A 774 -1.45 -2.41 -13.90
N LEU A 775 -2.16 -2.50 -12.78
CA LEU A 775 -3.62 -2.44 -12.75
C LEU A 775 -4.08 -0.98 -12.83
N ILE A 776 -4.81 -0.64 -13.89
CA ILE A 776 -5.23 0.73 -14.20
C ILE A 776 -6.60 0.97 -13.56
N PHE A 777 -6.63 1.83 -12.54
CA PHE A 777 -7.79 2.11 -11.70
C PHE A 777 -8.81 3.10 -12.30
N ALA A 778 -8.78 3.31 -13.63
CA ALA A 778 -9.65 4.25 -14.33
C ALA A 778 -10.84 3.56 -15.02
N ARG A 779 -11.90 4.33 -15.30
CA ARG A 779 -13.09 3.92 -16.06
C ARG A 779 -13.46 5.02 -17.05
N GLY A 780 -13.80 4.68 -18.28
CA GLY A 780 -13.98 5.64 -19.38
C GLY A 780 -13.67 5.08 -20.76
N ASP A 781 -13.40 5.98 -21.70
CA ASP A 781 -12.88 5.71 -23.05
C ASP A 781 -11.38 6.09 -23.08
N PHE A 782 -10.54 5.18 -23.56
CA PHE A 782 -9.09 5.23 -23.47
C PHE A 782 -8.41 5.13 -24.84
N CYS A 783 -7.23 5.71 -24.92
CA CYS A 783 -6.27 5.51 -25.99
C CYS A 783 -5.06 4.82 -25.40
N LEU A 784 -4.68 3.68 -25.98
CA LEU A 784 -3.37 3.10 -25.80
C LEU A 784 -2.54 3.44 -27.03
N GLU A 785 -1.45 4.17 -26.86
CA GLU A 785 -0.42 4.38 -27.88
C GLU A 785 0.84 3.59 -27.53
N PHE A 786 1.54 3.06 -28.52
CA PHE A 786 2.84 2.41 -28.33
C PHE A 786 3.59 2.32 -29.65
N TYR A 787 4.91 2.18 -29.59
CA TYR A 787 5.71 1.83 -30.76
C TYR A 787 5.99 0.33 -30.81
N TYR A 788 6.08 -0.22 -32.02
CA TYR A 788 6.40 -1.63 -32.24
C TYR A 788 7.33 -1.81 -33.44
N HIS A 789 8.15 -2.86 -33.40
CA HIS A 789 9.05 -3.25 -34.49
C HIS A 789 8.88 -4.73 -34.81
N MET A 790 8.66 -5.03 -36.10
CA MET A 790 8.29 -6.38 -36.58
C MET A 790 8.95 -6.65 -37.92
N TYR A 791 10.27 -6.86 -37.89
CA TYR A 791 11.08 -7.08 -39.10
C TYR A 791 11.64 -8.51 -39.15
N GLY A 792 11.43 -9.17 -40.28
CA GLY A 792 12.00 -10.49 -40.57
C GLY A 792 11.23 -11.27 -41.64
N SER A 793 11.81 -12.38 -42.11
CA SER A 793 11.18 -13.25 -43.10
C SER A 793 9.92 -13.95 -42.60
N THR A 794 9.82 -14.13 -41.28
CA THR A 794 9.00 -15.18 -40.66
C THR A 794 8.35 -14.71 -39.35
N VAL A 795 8.22 -13.39 -39.16
CA VAL A 795 7.58 -12.74 -37.99
C VAL A 795 6.17 -13.27 -37.77
N GLY A 796 5.81 -13.50 -36.50
CA GLY A 796 4.49 -13.98 -36.10
C GLY A 796 3.46 -12.87 -35.92
N THR A 797 2.84 -12.76 -34.75
CA THR A 797 1.72 -11.83 -34.48
C THR A 797 1.93 -11.10 -33.16
N LEU A 798 1.73 -9.79 -33.15
CA LEU A 798 1.57 -9.02 -31.91
C LEU A 798 0.07 -8.82 -31.67
N ASN A 799 -0.43 -9.23 -30.51
CA ASN A 799 -1.79 -8.94 -30.06
C ASN A 799 -1.75 -8.06 -28.82
N VAL A 800 -2.75 -7.19 -28.66
CA VAL A 800 -2.97 -6.46 -27.41
C VAL A 800 -4.37 -6.78 -26.88
N TYR A 801 -4.45 -7.11 -25.59
CA TYR A 801 -5.69 -7.44 -24.90
C TYR A 801 -5.91 -6.53 -23.69
N ARG A 802 -7.17 -6.24 -23.41
CA ARG A 802 -7.62 -5.67 -22.13
C ARG A 802 -7.91 -6.80 -21.15
N ASP A 803 -7.37 -6.73 -19.95
CA ASP A 803 -7.43 -7.72 -18.86
C ASP A 803 -6.87 -9.14 -19.14
N ARG A 804 -7.21 -9.83 -20.24
CA ARG A 804 -6.84 -11.25 -20.47
C ARG A 804 -6.69 -11.62 -21.95
N SER A 805 -5.78 -12.56 -22.26
CA SER A 805 -5.64 -13.15 -23.61
C SER A 805 -6.86 -13.99 -24.00
N SER A 806 -7.88 -13.33 -24.56
CA SER A 806 -9.05 -13.98 -25.16
C SER A 806 -9.57 -13.19 -26.37
N PRO A 807 -10.22 -13.83 -27.36
CA PRO A 807 -10.85 -13.11 -28.49
C PRO A 807 -11.90 -12.09 -28.07
N SER A 808 -12.46 -12.22 -26.85
CA SER A 808 -13.45 -11.32 -26.24
C SER A 808 -12.84 -10.02 -25.70
N ASN A 809 -11.50 -9.94 -25.66
CA ASN A 809 -10.72 -8.97 -24.92
C ASN A 809 -9.66 -8.28 -25.80
N ARG A 810 -9.42 -8.79 -27.01
CA ARG A 810 -8.37 -8.28 -27.91
C ARG A 810 -8.78 -6.94 -28.51
N VAL A 811 -8.04 -5.89 -28.17
CA VAL A 811 -8.26 -4.53 -28.67
C VAL A 811 -7.48 -4.26 -29.96
N TRP A 812 -6.32 -4.90 -30.15
CA TRP A 812 -5.48 -4.73 -31.33
C TRP A 812 -4.74 -6.02 -31.73
N SER A 813 -4.34 -6.13 -33.00
CA SER A 813 -3.64 -7.30 -33.56
C SER A 813 -2.97 -6.95 -34.89
N ILE A 814 -1.70 -7.34 -35.08
CA ILE A 814 -1.00 -7.26 -36.36
C ILE A 814 -0.10 -8.48 -36.58
N THR A 815 0.05 -8.93 -37.84
CA THR A 815 0.74 -10.18 -38.20
C THR A 815 1.73 -9.98 -39.35
N GLY A 816 2.91 -10.59 -39.25
CA GLY A 816 3.92 -10.62 -40.29
C GLY A 816 4.87 -9.42 -40.27
N ASN A 817 5.69 -9.32 -41.31
CA ASN A 817 6.72 -8.28 -41.47
C ASN A 817 6.11 -6.91 -41.77
N GLN A 818 6.39 -5.90 -40.94
CA GLN A 818 5.92 -4.52 -41.09
C GLN A 818 7.01 -3.56 -41.61
N GLY A 819 8.22 -4.08 -41.88
CA GLY A 819 9.37 -3.31 -42.33
C GLY A 819 10.42 -3.08 -41.24
N ASN A 820 11.62 -2.64 -41.64
CA ASN A 820 12.74 -2.37 -40.73
C ASN A 820 12.73 -0.90 -40.25
N ALA A 821 11.66 -0.53 -39.55
CA ALA A 821 11.50 0.75 -38.87
C ALA A 821 10.43 0.61 -37.79
N TRP A 822 10.61 1.28 -36.65
CA TRP A 822 9.59 1.40 -35.62
C TRP A 822 8.31 2.02 -36.20
N GLN A 823 7.16 1.47 -35.82
CA GLN A 823 5.83 1.91 -36.24
C GLN A 823 5.01 2.29 -35.00
N LYS A 824 4.24 3.37 -35.07
CA LYS A 824 3.29 3.72 -34.00
C LYS A 824 1.99 2.92 -34.15
N ALA A 825 1.44 2.46 -33.04
CA ALA A 825 0.05 2.04 -32.89
C ALA A 825 -0.69 3.05 -32.00
N SER A 826 -1.96 3.28 -32.31
CA SER A 826 -2.91 4.03 -31.49
C SER A 826 -4.19 3.21 -31.44
N VAL A 827 -4.71 2.93 -30.24
CA VAL A 827 -5.75 1.92 -30.00
C VAL A 827 -6.84 2.47 -29.08
N ASP A 828 -7.99 2.80 -29.66
CA ASP A 828 -9.21 3.13 -28.92
C ASP A 828 -9.81 1.88 -28.25
N PHE A 829 -10.10 1.98 -26.95
CA PHE A 829 -10.91 1.00 -26.22
C PHE A 829 -11.60 1.66 -25.03
N SER A 830 -12.64 1.04 -24.48
CA SER A 830 -13.31 1.54 -23.27
C SER A 830 -13.25 0.54 -22.13
N SER A 831 -13.41 0.98 -20.88
CA SER A 831 -13.57 0.08 -19.73
C SER A 831 -14.54 0.63 -18.68
N SER A 832 -15.38 -0.26 -18.14
CA SER A 832 -16.33 0.00 -17.06
C SER A 832 -15.86 -0.53 -15.70
N SER A 833 -14.67 -1.13 -15.66
CA SER A 833 -13.98 -1.69 -14.49
C SER A 833 -12.49 -1.39 -14.60
N TYR A 834 -11.75 -1.58 -13.52
CA TYR A 834 -10.28 -1.59 -13.57
C TYR A 834 -9.79 -2.69 -14.52
N PHE A 835 -8.61 -2.49 -15.10
CA PHE A 835 -8.09 -3.37 -16.16
C PHE A 835 -6.56 -3.33 -16.26
N GLN A 836 -5.98 -4.33 -16.94
CA GLN A 836 -4.59 -4.31 -17.37
C GLN A 836 -4.52 -4.30 -18.91
N ILE A 837 -3.42 -3.81 -19.47
CA ILE A 837 -3.04 -4.03 -20.86
C ILE A 837 -2.07 -5.22 -20.92
N LEU A 838 -2.33 -6.15 -21.83
CA LEU A 838 -1.55 -7.37 -22.02
C LEU A 838 -1.05 -7.45 -23.47
N PHE A 839 0.26 -7.36 -23.64
CA PHE A 839 0.97 -7.50 -24.91
C PHE A 839 1.38 -8.95 -25.13
N GLU A 840 0.83 -9.59 -26.16
CA GLU A 840 1.12 -10.98 -26.51
C GLU A 840 1.91 -11.06 -27.83
N GLY A 841 3.19 -11.42 -27.72
CA GLY A 841 4.04 -11.73 -28.86
C GLY A 841 3.94 -13.21 -29.21
N VAL A 842 3.33 -13.53 -30.35
CA VAL A 842 3.23 -14.90 -30.89
C VAL A 842 4.39 -15.11 -31.86
N ARG A 843 5.25 -16.10 -31.58
CA ARG A 843 6.39 -16.46 -32.43
C ARG A 843 5.93 -17.03 -33.78
N GLY A 844 6.58 -16.61 -34.85
CA GLY A 844 6.41 -17.20 -36.18
C GLY A 844 7.21 -18.48 -36.40
N THR A 845 7.43 -18.83 -37.67
CA THR A 845 7.86 -20.19 -38.06
C THR A 845 9.34 -20.50 -37.85
N TRP A 846 10.22 -19.51 -37.96
CA TRP A 846 11.67 -19.66 -37.83
C TRP A 846 12.26 -18.58 -36.91
N ASP A 847 13.51 -18.72 -36.49
CA ASP A 847 14.14 -17.85 -35.49
C ASP A 847 14.16 -16.36 -35.91
N ASN A 848 14.15 -16.09 -37.21
CA ASN A 848 13.97 -14.76 -37.80
C ASN A 848 12.51 -14.26 -37.64
N SER A 849 12.04 -14.09 -36.40
CA SER A 849 10.65 -13.74 -36.10
C SER A 849 10.42 -12.77 -34.94
N ASP A 850 11.47 -12.05 -34.50
CA ASP A 850 11.43 -11.06 -33.42
C ASP A 850 10.27 -10.05 -33.55
N ILE A 851 9.68 -9.73 -32.41
CA ILE A 851 8.68 -8.67 -32.22
C ILE A 851 9.16 -7.83 -31.03
N ALA A 852 9.22 -6.52 -31.20
CA ALA A 852 9.54 -5.57 -30.13
C ALA A 852 8.42 -4.55 -29.91
N ILE A 853 8.31 -4.04 -28.68
CA ILE A 853 7.47 -2.93 -28.27
C ILE A 853 8.29 -1.92 -27.47
N ASP A 854 7.85 -0.66 -27.52
CA ASP A 854 8.53 0.48 -26.91
C ASP A 854 7.55 1.65 -26.68
N ASP A 855 7.95 2.65 -25.89
CA ASP A 855 7.20 3.91 -25.64
C ASP A 855 5.69 3.71 -25.43
N VAL A 856 5.30 2.89 -24.44
CA VAL A 856 3.88 2.56 -24.18
C VAL A 856 3.22 3.67 -23.37
N GLU A 857 2.13 4.26 -23.88
CA GLU A 857 1.37 5.34 -23.26
C GLU A 857 -0.12 5.01 -23.17
N ILE A 858 -0.75 5.24 -22.02
CA ILE A 858 -2.20 5.03 -21.82
C ILE A 858 -2.85 6.30 -21.30
N SER A 859 -3.79 6.86 -22.08
CA SER A 859 -4.50 8.11 -21.78
C SER A 859 -6.02 7.87 -21.65
N ASN A 860 -6.70 8.55 -20.71
CA ASN A 860 -8.17 8.44 -20.52
C ASN A 860 -9.00 9.31 -21.51
N HIS A 861 -8.66 9.26 -22.79
CA HIS A 861 -9.45 9.82 -23.90
C HIS A 861 -9.34 8.96 -25.16
N ALA A 862 -10.29 9.09 -26.10
CA ALA A 862 -10.15 8.55 -27.45
C ALA A 862 -8.90 9.08 -28.18
N CYS A 863 -8.29 8.25 -29.04
CA CYS A 863 -7.07 8.57 -29.77
C CYS A 863 -7.26 9.76 -30.72
N GLY A 864 -6.31 10.69 -30.72
CA GLY A 864 -6.40 11.91 -31.52
C GLY A 864 -7.35 12.98 -30.98
N ALA A 865 -7.94 12.79 -29.79
CA ALA A 865 -8.43 13.90 -29.00
C ALA A 865 -7.25 14.81 -28.61
N VAL A 866 -7.48 16.13 -28.57
CA VAL A 866 -6.47 17.10 -28.09
C VAL A 866 -6.69 17.29 -26.59
N PRO A 867 -5.77 16.88 -25.70
CA PRO A 867 -5.89 17.09 -24.26
C PRO A 867 -5.64 18.57 -23.95
N THR A 868 -6.72 19.35 -23.89
CA THR A 868 -6.67 20.79 -23.62
C THR A 868 -6.57 21.08 -22.13
N GLY A 869 -5.55 21.82 -21.72
CA GLY A 869 -5.38 22.33 -20.35
C GLY A 869 -5.22 23.85 -20.35
N THR A 870 -5.21 24.46 -19.16
CA THR A 870 -4.89 25.89 -19.01
C THR A 870 -3.39 26.15 -19.21
N GLY A 871 -2.55 25.20 -18.80
CA GLY A 871 -1.10 25.34 -18.72
C GLY A 871 -0.59 25.70 -17.33
N ASP A 872 -1.49 25.87 -16.35
CA ASP A 872 -1.13 26.17 -14.97
C ASP A 872 -0.61 24.90 -14.27
N CYS A 873 0.47 25.00 -13.48
CA CYS A 873 0.93 23.91 -12.63
C CYS A 873 1.87 24.36 -11.50
N ASN A 874 1.50 24.01 -10.26
CA ASN A 874 2.32 24.12 -9.06
C ASN A 874 2.95 22.77 -8.64
N PHE A 875 2.94 21.79 -9.54
CA PHE A 875 3.53 20.45 -9.37
C PHE A 875 3.12 19.63 -8.13
N GLU A 876 2.11 20.03 -7.37
CA GLU A 876 1.63 19.28 -6.19
C GLU A 876 0.90 17.97 -6.55
N SER A 877 0.34 17.88 -7.76
CA SER A 877 -0.23 16.65 -8.29
C SER A 877 0.84 15.68 -8.80
N SER A 878 0.60 14.37 -8.64
CA SER A 878 1.48 13.30 -9.12
C SER A 878 1.50 13.18 -10.66
N ASP A 879 0.46 13.64 -11.35
CA ASP A 879 0.38 13.73 -12.81
C ASP A 879 1.11 14.96 -13.39
N ILE A 880 1.80 15.74 -12.55
CA ILE A 880 2.42 17.04 -12.87
C ILE A 880 1.51 17.96 -13.69
N CYS A 881 0.20 17.96 -13.38
CA CYS A 881 -0.84 18.75 -14.06
C CYS A 881 -0.96 18.46 -15.57
N GLY A 882 -0.62 17.24 -15.99
CA GLY A 882 -0.58 16.84 -17.40
C GLY A 882 0.62 17.40 -18.18
N TYR A 883 1.62 17.98 -17.51
CA TYR A 883 2.90 18.24 -18.16
C TYR A 883 3.59 16.91 -18.54
N THR A 884 4.42 16.97 -19.57
CA THR A 884 5.14 15.82 -20.14
C THR A 884 6.60 16.19 -20.40
N HIS A 885 7.47 15.20 -20.49
CA HIS A 885 8.84 15.41 -20.96
C HIS A 885 8.87 15.45 -22.50
N ASP A 886 9.73 16.28 -23.08
CA ASP A 886 9.86 16.35 -24.54
C ASP A 886 10.52 15.07 -25.06
N ARG A 887 9.84 14.31 -25.93
CA ARG A 887 10.26 13.00 -26.49
C ARG A 887 11.51 13.05 -27.41
N SER A 888 12.43 13.97 -27.15
CA SER A 888 13.77 14.09 -27.74
C SER A 888 14.70 14.67 -26.67
N HIS A 889 15.03 13.85 -25.67
CA HIS A 889 15.72 14.25 -24.44
C HIS A 889 17.23 13.97 -24.48
N ASP A 890 18.02 14.86 -23.89
CA ASP A 890 19.35 14.50 -23.38
C ASP A 890 19.23 13.95 -21.94
N PHE A 891 18.30 14.52 -21.14
CA PHE A 891 17.83 14.05 -19.83
C PHE A 891 16.56 14.80 -19.40
N ASP A 892 15.89 14.35 -18.33
CA ASP A 892 14.60 14.90 -17.88
C ASP A 892 14.67 15.89 -16.71
N TRP A 893 13.56 16.61 -16.55
CA TRP A 893 13.26 17.37 -15.33
C TRP A 893 12.75 16.41 -14.25
N GLN A 894 13.27 16.50 -13.04
CA GLN A 894 12.86 15.68 -11.91
C GLN A 894 11.95 16.48 -10.97
N ARG A 895 10.97 15.81 -10.35
CA ARG A 895 10.12 16.38 -9.29
C ARG A 895 10.79 16.20 -7.93
N ASN A 896 10.88 17.23 -7.09
CA ASN A 896 11.54 17.14 -5.77
C ASN A 896 10.77 17.91 -4.67
N ARG A 897 10.95 17.48 -3.42
CA ARG A 897 10.49 18.14 -2.18
C ARG A 897 11.71 18.52 -1.35
N GLY A 898 11.76 19.73 -0.80
CA GLY A 898 12.89 20.19 0.02
C GLY A 898 14.18 20.46 -0.78
N SER A 899 15.34 20.14 -0.24
CA SER A 899 16.65 20.50 -0.83
C SER A 899 17.12 19.53 -1.90
N THR A 900 17.83 20.02 -2.93
CA THR A 900 18.41 19.15 -3.98
C THR A 900 19.63 18.35 -3.51
N SER A 901 19.99 17.29 -4.26
CA SER A 901 21.06 16.34 -3.88
C SER A 901 22.45 17.00 -3.76
N SER A 902 22.70 18.03 -4.58
CA SER A 902 23.97 18.74 -4.68
C SER A 902 24.07 19.87 -3.65
N SER A 903 24.93 19.68 -2.65
CA SER A 903 25.07 20.59 -1.51
C SER A 903 25.54 22.00 -1.91
N GLY A 904 24.85 23.02 -1.38
CA GLY A 904 25.12 24.42 -1.68
C GLY A 904 24.61 24.89 -3.05
N THR A 905 23.64 24.19 -3.65
CA THR A 905 23.01 24.53 -4.93
C THR A 905 21.52 24.20 -4.92
N GLY A 906 20.77 24.84 -5.82
CA GLY A 906 19.32 24.65 -5.94
C GLY A 906 18.52 25.24 -4.78
N PRO A 907 17.18 25.20 -4.88
CA PRO A 907 16.32 25.65 -3.81
C PRO A 907 16.34 24.67 -2.63
N SER A 908 16.11 25.18 -1.43
CA SER A 908 16.02 24.37 -0.20
C SER A 908 14.61 23.80 0.07
N GLN A 909 13.60 24.38 -0.60
CA GLN A 909 12.15 24.20 -0.47
C GLN A 909 11.52 24.59 -1.82
N ASP A 910 10.28 24.19 -2.12
CA ASP A 910 9.46 24.74 -3.21
C ASP A 910 9.16 26.25 -3.01
N HIS A 911 8.46 26.87 -3.98
CA HIS A 911 7.88 28.20 -3.81
C HIS A 911 6.45 28.15 -3.28
N THR A 912 5.61 27.26 -3.81
CA THR A 912 4.14 27.24 -3.63
C THR A 912 3.69 27.24 -2.15
N THR A 913 4.33 26.44 -1.31
CA THR A 913 3.99 26.23 0.11
C THR A 913 5.20 26.30 1.05
N GLY A 914 6.40 25.98 0.56
CA GLY A 914 7.62 25.80 1.35
C GLY A 914 7.83 24.38 1.90
N SER A 915 6.85 23.49 1.75
CA SER A 915 6.95 22.05 2.01
C SER A 915 6.26 21.19 0.94
N GLY A 916 6.21 21.67 -0.30
CA GLY A 916 5.57 21.10 -1.48
C GLY A 916 6.58 20.64 -2.53
N TYR A 917 6.15 20.58 -3.79
CA TYR A 917 6.93 20.01 -4.90
C TYR A 917 7.27 21.02 -6.00
N TYR A 918 8.50 20.93 -6.51
CA TYR A 918 8.96 21.70 -7.67
C TYR A 918 9.66 20.81 -8.69
N MET A 919 9.80 21.30 -9.93
CA MET A 919 10.58 20.61 -10.96
C MET A 919 12.00 21.18 -11.02
N TYR A 920 13.01 20.32 -11.09
CA TYR A 920 14.42 20.73 -11.17
C TYR A 920 15.25 19.86 -12.12
N MET A 921 16.44 20.37 -12.43
CA MET A 921 17.44 19.67 -13.23
C MET A 921 18.61 19.21 -12.35
N GLU A 922 18.79 17.90 -12.25
CA GLU A 922 19.96 17.28 -11.62
C GLU A 922 21.14 17.30 -12.60
N THR A 923 22.19 18.06 -12.29
CA THR A 923 23.31 18.35 -13.21
C THR A 923 24.54 17.45 -13.01
N THR A 924 24.49 16.50 -12.07
CA THR A 924 25.62 15.63 -11.70
C THR A 924 25.89 14.46 -12.65
N LEU A 925 24.98 14.11 -13.55
CA LEU A 925 25.16 13.06 -14.56
C LEU A 925 25.22 13.57 -16.02
N PRO A 926 24.37 14.54 -16.45
CA PRO A 926 24.41 15.03 -17.83
C PRO A 926 25.68 15.83 -18.14
N ALA A 927 26.08 15.87 -19.41
CA ALA A 927 27.20 16.67 -19.87
C ALA A 927 26.84 18.17 -19.95
N THR A 928 27.87 19.01 -20.08
CA THR A 928 27.71 20.47 -20.19
C THR A 928 27.28 20.85 -21.61
N GLY A 929 26.05 21.34 -21.76
CA GLY A 929 25.39 21.64 -23.03
C GLY A 929 24.07 20.89 -23.22
N ASP A 930 23.89 19.79 -22.50
CA ASP A 930 22.72 18.90 -22.54
C ASP A 930 21.44 19.62 -22.06
N LYS A 931 20.27 19.20 -22.54
CA LYS A 931 18.98 19.85 -22.33
C LYS A 931 17.93 18.94 -21.71
N ALA A 932 17.19 19.52 -20.77
CA ALA A 932 15.93 18.98 -20.26
C ALA A 932 14.77 19.89 -20.67
N ARG A 933 13.62 19.30 -21.03
CA ARG A 933 12.42 20.04 -21.47
C ARG A 933 11.16 19.51 -20.80
N LEU A 934 10.36 20.43 -20.29
CA LEU A 934 9.05 20.17 -19.70
C LEU A 934 7.99 20.86 -20.57
N VAL A 935 6.96 20.12 -20.98
CA VAL A 935 6.01 20.48 -22.04
C VAL A 935 4.57 20.42 -21.51
N SER A 936 3.79 21.48 -21.69
CA SER A 936 2.41 21.56 -21.17
C SER A 936 1.41 20.69 -21.95
N PRO A 937 0.20 20.47 -21.41
CA PRO A 937 -1.01 20.18 -22.20
C PRO A 937 -1.24 21.19 -23.33
N ALA A 938 -2.20 20.92 -24.22
CA ALA A 938 -2.54 21.84 -25.29
C ALA A 938 -3.29 23.08 -24.76
N ILE A 939 -2.75 24.27 -25.00
CA ILE A 939 -3.32 25.55 -24.60
C ILE A 939 -3.96 26.21 -25.83
N VAL A 940 -5.17 26.77 -25.67
CA VAL A 940 -5.91 27.46 -26.75
C VAL A 940 -5.25 28.81 -27.07
N GLY A 941 -4.86 29.02 -28.33
CA GLY A 941 -4.24 30.26 -28.80
C GLY A 941 -5.24 31.37 -29.15
N GLY A 942 -4.92 32.17 -30.18
CA GLY A 942 -5.79 33.20 -30.75
C GLY A 942 -5.73 34.58 -30.08
N ASP A 943 -5.59 34.62 -28.76
CA ASP A 943 -5.56 35.86 -27.95
C ASP A 943 -4.19 36.15 -27.31
N THR A 944 -4.02 37.37 -26.80
CA THR A 944 -2.88 37.74 -25.95
C THR A 944 -2.91 36.95 -24.63
N LYS A 945 -1.77 36.38 -24.24
CA LYS A 945 -1.61 35.57 -23.02
C LYS A 945 -0.52 36.16 -22.12
N CYS A 946 -0.62 35.89 -20.82
CA CYS A 946 0.38 36.17 -19.80
C CYS A 946 0.88 34.85 -19.21
N LEU A 947 2.14 34.52 -19.49
CA LEU A 947 2.89 33.50 -18.77
C LEU A 947 3.46 34.10 -17.48
N GLN A 948 3.27 33.42 -16.36
CA GLN A 948 4.03 33.62 -15.12
C GLN A 948 4.58 32.26 -14.66
N PHE A 949 5.73 32.26 -13.99
CA PHE A 949 6.25 31.09 -13.29
C PHE A 949 7.30 31.55 -12.28
N TRP A 950 7.64 30.70 -11.31
CA TRP A 950 8.81 30.92 -10.45
C TRP A 950 9.98 30.06 -10.91
N TYR A 951 11.19 30.53 -10.62
CA TYR A 951 12.42 29.84 -10.92
C TYR A 951 13.46 30.04 -9.80
N HIS A 952 14.32 29.05 -9.61
CA HIS A 952 15.52 29.14 -8.78
C HIS A 952 16.72 28.71 -9.63
N MET A 953 17.83 29.46 -9.56
CA MET A 953 18.95 29.32 -10.50
C MET A 953 20.26 29.64 -9.77
N TYR A 954 20.77 28.68 -9.01
CA TYR A 954 21.90 28.90 -8.10
C TYR A 954 23.04 27.89 -8.29
N GLY A 955 24.28 28.36 -8.16
CA GLY A 955 25.50 27.56 -8.28
C GLY A 955 26.66 28.25 -9.00
N SER A 956 27.81 27.57 -9.08
CA SER A 956 29.02 28.13 -9.72
C SER A 956 29.04 27.99 -11.24
N ARG A 957 28.17 27.14 -11.79
CA ARG A 957 28.09 26.79 -13.22
C ARG A 957 26.68 26.85 -13.79
N THR A 958 25.76 27.60 -13.17
CA THR A 958 24.35 27.65 -13.57
C THR A 958 24.20 27.96 -15.06
N GLY A 959 23.49 27.09 -15.76
CA GLY A 959 23.32 27.14 -17.21
C GLY A 959 22.32 28.18 -17.67
N THR A 960 21.36 27.77 -18.50
CA THR A 960 20.33 28.66 -19.06
C THR A 960 18.95 28.05 -18.91
N LEU A 961 17.98 28.84 -18.46
CA LEU A 961 16.56 28.53 -18.53
C LEU A 961 15.91 29.35 -19.65
N ALA A 962 14.96 28.77 -20.38
CA ALA A 962 14.24 29.43 -21.45
C ALA A 962 12.81 28.90 -21.58
N ALA A 963 11.88 29.79 -21.88
CA ALA A 963 10.48 29.44 -22.16
C ALA A 963 10.20 29.62 -23.66
N PHE A 964 9.51 28.67 -24.27
CA PHE A 964 9.13 28.67 -25.68
C PHE A 964 7.64 28.34 -25.86
N THR A 965 7.06 28.78 -26.97
CA THR A 965 5.88 28.12 -27.56
C THR A 965 6.33 26.97 -28.46
N LYS A 966 5.50 25.94 -28.57
CA LYS A 966 5.62 24.80 -29.48
C LYS A 966 4.24 24.60 -30.12
N VAL A 967 4.14 24.34 -31.42
CA VAL A 967 2.83 24.01 -32.03
C VAL A 967 2.43 22.63 -31.51
N TYR A 968 1.17 22.43 -31.13
CA TYR A 968 0.72 21.13 -30.61
C TYR A 968 1.02 20.01 -31.63
N ASP A 969 1.53 18.89 -31.13
CA ASP A 969 1.98 17.71 -31.90
C ASP A 969 3.10 17.98 -32.95
N GLN A 970 3.90 19.04 -32.77
CA GLN A 970 5.11 19.28 -33.58
C GLN A 970 6.38 19.23 -32.73
N THR A 971 7.38 18.46 -33.16
CA THR A 971 8.68 18.31 -32.47
C THR A 971 9.60 19.54 -32.53
N THR A 972 9.22 20.58 -33.28
CA THR A 972 10.04 21.79 -33.45
C THR A 972 9.62 22.88 -32.48
N LEU A 973 10.57 23.39 -31.67
CA LEU A 973 10.34 24.57 -30.83
C LEU A 973 10.00 25.80 -31.70
N GLY A 974 8.96 26.52 -31.31
CA GLY A 974 8.50 27.75 -31.94
C GLY A 974 9.15 29.00 -31.34
N THR A 975 8.34 29.98 -30.94
CA THR A 975 8.83 31.28 -30.50
C THR A 975 9.36 31.23 -29.08
N ARG A 976 10.62 31.61 -28.86
CA ARG A 976 11.20 31.81 -27.53
C ARG A 976 10.60 33.04 -26.86
N LEU A 977 9.87 32.82 -25.77
CA LEU A 977 9.19 33.83 -24.97
C LEU A 977 10.12 34.50 -23.96
N TRP A 978 10.98 33.70 -23.32
CA TRP A 978 11.85 34.14 -22.22
C TRP A 978 13.19 33.39 -22.25
N SER A 979 14.24 33.98 -21.69
CA SER A 979 15.46 33.25 -21.32
C SER A 979 16.31 34.03 -20.32
N LEU A 980 16.97 33.31 -19.42
CA LEU A 980 17.92 33.83 -18.44
C LEU A 980 19.07 32.82 -18.24
N SER A 981 20.29 33.32 -18.03
CA SER A 981 21.52 32.52 -17.97
C SER A 981 22.38 32.90 -16.78
N GLY A 982 23.11 31.93 -16.21
CA GLY A 982 24.00 32.15 -15.07
C GLY A 982 23.29 32.18 -13.71
N ASN A 983 24.08 32.31 -12.65
CA ASN A 983 23.61 32.31 -11.27
C ASN A 983 22.81 33.59 -10.94
N GLN A 984 21.61 33.42 -10.38
CA GLN A 984 20.66 34.49 -10.03
C GLN A 984 20.55 34.76 -8.52
N GLY A 985 21.29 34.00 -7.69
CA GLY A 985 21.22 34.01 -6.23
C GLY A 985 20.39 32.84 -5.68
N ASP A 986 20.56 32.57 -4.38
CA ASP A 986 19.86 31.51 -3.66
C ASP A 986 18.49 32.00 -3.15
N ALA A 987 17.57 32.20 -4.08
CA ALA A 987 16.19 32.60 -3.81
C ALA A 987 15.28 32.27 -5.00
N TRP A 988 14.02 31.91 -4.70
CA TRP A 988 12.97 31.85 -5.72
C TRP A 988 12.70 33.24 -6.29
N LYS A 989 12.61 33.33 -7.62
CA LYS A 989 12.34 34.57 -8.37
C LYS A 989 11.23 34.33 -9.39
N ARG A 990 10.39 35.34 -9.64
CA ARG A 990 9.25 35.22 -10.55
C ARG A 990 9.61 35.74 -11.94
N ALA A 991 9.27 34.99 -12.97
CA ALA A 991 9.28 35.43 -14.36
C ALA A 991 7.85 35.81 -14.79
N ARG A 992 7.74 36.78 -15.71
CA ARG A 992 6.49 37.18 -16.36
C ARG A 992 6.73 37.53 -17.82
N VAL A 993 5.94 37.00 -18.74
CA VAL A 993 5.98 37.36 -20.17
C VAL A 993 4.57 37.48 -20.74
N THR A 994 4.28 38.64 -21.33
CA THR A 994 3.11 38.79 -22.21
C THR A 994 3.48 38.36 -23.63
N PHE A 995 2.70 37.47 -24.23
CA PHE A 995 2.91 36.96 -25.58
C PHE A 995 1.57 36.76 -26.30
N SER A 996 1.62 36.21 -27.52
CA SER A 996 0.43 35.80 -28.27
C SER A 996 0.82 34.62 -29.16
N SER A 997 -0.09 33.66 -29.35
CA SER A 997 0.09 32.59 -30.34
C SER A 997 -1.00 32.68 -31.41
N SER A 998 -0.59 32.62 -32.68
CA SER A 998 -1.50 32.55 -33.84
C SER A 998 -1.99 31.13 -34.13
N ASP A 999 -1.40 30.13 -33.47
CA ASP A 999 -1.78 28.72 -33.63
C ASP A 999 -3.07 28.44 -32.86
N ALA A 1000 -3.93 27.57 -33.38
CA ALA A 1000 -5.19 27.21 -32.71
C ALA A 1000 -4.94 26.55 -31.34
N TYR A 1001 -3.92 25.69 -31.28
CA TYR A 1001 -3.42 25.04 -30.08
C TYR A 1001 -1.89 25.10 -30.05
N PHE A 1002 -1.32 25.47 -28.92
CA PHE A 1002 0.12 25.48 -28.69
C PHE A 1002 0.44 24.84 -27.32
N GLN A 1003 1.68 24.44 -27.11
CA GLN A 1003 2.21 24.00 -25.83
C GLN A 1003 3.25 25.00 -25.34
N LEU A 1004 3.30 25.24 -24.04
CA LEU A 1004 4.44 25.87 -23.37
C LEU A 1004 5.56 24.84 -23.24
N VAL A 1005 6.80 25.25 -23.48
CA VAL A 1005 7.99 24.43 -23.20
C VAL A 1005 8.96 25.22 -22.32
N LEU A 1006 9.31 24.66 -21.17
CA LEU A 1006 10.43 25.12 -20.35
C LEU A 1006 11.66 24.26 -20.67
N GLU A 1007 12.59 24.84 -21.42
CA GLU A 1007 13.89 24.23 -21.74
C GLU A 1007 14.94 24.77 -20.77
N GLY A 1008 15.58 23.88 -20.03
CA GLY A 1008 16.80 24.17 -19.31
C GLY A 1008 18.00 23.53 -19.99
N THR A 1009 19.14 24.20 -19.98
CA THR A 1009 20.42 23.75 -20.54
C THR A 1009 21.47 23.65 -19.44
N ASN A 1010 22.12 22.49 -19.30
CA ASN A 1010 23.11 22.21 -18.27
C ASN A 1010 24.41 23.03 -18.49
N GLY A 1011 24.77 23.88 -17.52
CA GLY A 1011 26.06 24.60 -17.51
C GLY A 1011 27.20 23.85 -16.80
N GLY A 1012 26.87 22.72 -16.16
CA GLY A 1012 27.79 21.79 -15.50
C GLY A 1012 27.63 21.71 -13.98
N PHE A 1013 28.34 20.73 -13.42
CA PHE A 1013 28.40 20.40 -12.00
C PHE A 1013 28.45 21.61 -11.05
N PHE A 1014 27.82 21.45 -9.86
CA PHE A 1014 27.64 22.50 -8.87
C PHE A 1014 26.77 23.66 -9.38
N SER A 1015 25.64 23.31 -9.98
CA SER A 1015 24.51 24.22 -10.16
C SER A 1015 23.18 23.47 -10.35
N VAL A 1016 22.07 24.14 -10.05
CA VAL A 1016 20.72 23.66 -10.32
C VAL A 1016 19.91 24.77 -10.99
N ILE A 1017 18.97 24.34 -11.84
CA ILE A 1017 17.86 25.14 -12.33
C ILE A 1017 16.58 24.44 -11.86
N ALA A 1018 15.66 25.20 -11.26
CA ALA A 1018 14.36 24.72 -10.81
C ALA A 1018 13.25 25.69 -11.24
N VAL A 1019 12.02 25.17 -11.40
CA VAL A 1019 10.80 25.92 -11.76
C VAL A 1019 9.62 25.50 -10.89
N ASP A 1020 8.87 26.53 -10.44
CA ASP A 1020 7.73 26.60 -9.52
C ASP A 1020 6.46 27.19 -10.18
N ASP A 1021 5.24 26.94 -9.69
CA ASP A 1021 4.07 27.85 -9.79
C ASP A 1021 3.81 28.43 -11.22
N ILE A 1022 3.71 27.57 -12.23
CA ILE A 1022 3.43 27.98 -13.62
C ILE A 1022 1.96 28.44 -13.75
N ASP A 1023 1.75 29.54 -14.48
CA ASP A 1023 0.46 30.20 -14.68
C ASP A 1023 0.35 30.76 -16.11
N VAL A 1024 -0.69 30.40 -16.87
CA VAL A 1024 -0.91 30.87 -18.26
C VAL A 1024 -2.32 31.44 -18.41
N LYS A 1025 -2.47 32.74 -18.13
CA LYS A 1025 -3.76 33.46 -18.16
C LYS A 1025 -3.98 34.27 -19.43
N ASP A 1026 -5.25 34.49 -19.78
CA ASP A 1026 -5.62 35.42 -20.85
C ASP A 1026 -5.36 36.89 -20.47
N GLY A 1027 -4.95 37.68 -21.46
CA GLY A 1027 -4.62 39.10 -21.32
C GLY A 1027 -3.13 39.38 -21.12
N SER A 1028 -2.79 40.66 -20.92
CA SER A 1028 -1.42 41.11 -20.67
C SER A 1028 -1.04 41.02 -19.19
N CYS A 1029 0.18 40.61 -18.89
CA CYS A 1029 0.71 40.64 -17.53
C CYS A 1029 0.68 42.06 -16.95
N ARG A 1030 0.24 42.18 -15.69
CA ARG A 1030 0.34 43.45 -14.95
C ARG A 1030 1.78 43.64 -14.49
N ASP A 1031 2.37 44.76 -14.89
CA ASP A 1031 3.69 45.20 -14.41
C ASP A 1031 3.67 45.40 -12.89
N VAL A 1032 4.70 44.88 -12.23
CA VAL A 1032 5.03 45.15 -10.83
C VAL A 1032 6.32 45.96 -10.85
N ASN A 1033 6.52 46.80 -9.83
CA ASN A 1033 7.75 47.58 -9.70
C ASN A 1033 8.58 47.00 -8.57
N GLU A 1034 9.41 46.01 -8.86
CA GLU A 1034 10.20 45.32 -7.83
C GLU A 1034 11.15 46.32 -7.13
N CYS A 1035 11.68 47.31 -7.85
CA CYS A 1035 12.51 48.39 -7.30
C CYS A 1035 11.81 49.27 -6.24
N LEU A 1036 10.48 49.15 -6.09
CA LEU A 1036 9.69 49.84 -5.06
C LEU A 1036 9.04 48.89 -4.04
N MET A 1037 9.07 47.57 -4.28
CA MET A 1037 8.43 46.57 -3.42
C MET A 1037 9.41 45.67 -2.68
N ASP A 1038 10.63 45.46 -3.21
CA ASP A 1038 11.72 44.79 -2.52
C ASP A 1038 12.96 45.70 -2.42
N ALA A 1039 13.38 46.00 -1.19
CA ALA A 1039 14.56 46.79 -0.91
C ALA A 1039 15.88 46.03 -1.18
N GLN A 1040 15.82 44.72 -1.47
CA GLN A 1040 16.95 43.83 -1.74
C GLN A 1040 17.00 43.34 -3.20
N ALA A 1041 16.12 43.84 -4.08
CA ALA A 1041 16.01 43.43 -5.48
C ALA A 1041 17.33 43.54 -6.27
N CYS A 1042 18.20 44.48 -5.88
CA CYS A 1042 19.56 44.63 -6.40
C CYS A 1042 20.58 44.67 -5.24
N SER A 1043 21.87 44.58 -5.57
CA SER A 1043 22.95 44.79 -4.59
C SER A 1043 22.78 46.13 -3.83
N PRO A 1044 23.12 46.21 -2.53
CA PRO A 1044 23.16 47.49 -1.80
C PRO A 1044 24.04 48.57 -2.47
N HIS A 1045 25.04 48.15 -3.23
CA HIS A 1045 25.94 49.00 -4.01
C HIS A 1045 25.50 49.18 -5.48
N ALA A 1046 24.25 48.87 -5.82
CA ALA A 1046 23.66 49.03 -7.15
C ALA A 1046 22.47 50.01 -7.17
N GLN A 1047 21.99 50.32 -8.37
CA GLN A 1047 20.78 51.06 -8.64
C GLN A 1047 19.81 50.17 -9.43
N CYS A 1048 18.59 50.02 -8.91
CA CYS A 1048 17.49 49.30 -9.56
C CYS A 1048 16.76 50.23 -10.53
N THR A 1049 16.43 49.72 -11.73
CA THR A 1049 15.62 50.42 -12.73
C THR A 1049 14.52 49.49 -13.21
N ASN A 1050 13.26 49.90 -13.06
CA ASN A 1050 12.12 49.08 -13.48
C ASN A 1050 11.97 49.06 -15.00
N THR A 1051 11.55 47.91 -15.53
CA THR A 1051 11.25 47.67 -16.95
C THR A 1051 9.92 46.93 -17.05
N ALA A 1052 9.29 46.92 -18.23
CA ALA A 1052 8.01 46.23 -18.39
C ALA A 1052 8.19 44.70 -18.32
N GLY A 1053 7.83 44.08 -17.20
CA GLY A 1053 8.00 42.65 -16.92
C GLY A 1053 9.25 42.26 -16.10
N GLY A 1054 9.94 43.21 -15.47
CA GLY A 1054 11.07 42.94 -14.57
C GLY A 1054 11.96 44.17 -14.34
N TYR A 1055 13.19 43.99 -13.88
CA TYR A 1055 14.08 45.11 -13.54
C TYR A 1055 15.53 44.88 -13.98
N GLU A 1056 16.26 45.98 -14.20
CA GLU A 1056 17.71 45.99 -14.42
C GLU A 1056 18.45 46.57 -13.20
N CYS A 1057 19.52 45.90 -12.78
CA CYS A 1057 20.41 46.36 -11.72
C CYS A 1057 21.74 46.84 -12.31
N THR A 1058 22.16 48.06 -11.99
CA THR A 1058 23.47 48.61 -12.41
C THR A 1058 24.33 48.95 -11.19
N CYS A 1059 25.57 48.45 -11.11
CA CYS A 1059 26.49 48.81 -10.02
C CYS A 1059 26.78 50.31 -9.98
N ARG A 1060 26.82 50.91 -8.78
CA ARG A 1060 27.12 52.33 -8.59
C ARG A 1060 28.60 52.62 -8.88
N PRO A 1061 28.95 53.85 -9.34
CA PRO A 1061 30.34 54.21 -9.64
C PRO A 1061 31.29 53.92 -8.48
N GLY A 1062 32.38 53.21 -8.76
CA GLY A 1062 33.34 52.71 -7.76
C GLY A 1062 33.21 51.21 -7.46
N TYR A 1063 32.10 50.59 -7.85
CA TYR A 1063 31.87 49.15 -7.76
C TYR A 1063 31.70 48.53 -9.15
N SER A 1064 32.04 47.25 -9.29
CA SER A 1064 31.93 46.48 -10.53
C SER A 1064 31.34 45.09 -10.28
N GLY A 1065 30.52 44.61 -11.23
CA GLY A 1065 29.80 43.35 -11.12
C GLY A 1065 28.55 43.34 -11.99
N ASN A 1066 27.58 42.46 -11.69
CA ASN A 1066 26.37 42.23 -12.50
C ASN A 1066 25.12 42.95 -11.95
N GLY A 1067 25.28 43.92 -11.03
CA GLY A 1067 24.16 44.64 -10.41
C GLY A 1067 23.53 43.93 -9.22
N ASN A 1068 23.49 42.60 -9.22
CA ASN A 1068 23.06 41.78 -8.08
C ASN A 1068 24.21 41.52 -7.11
N LEU A 1069 25.43 41.38 -7.64
CA LEU A 1069 26.69 41.45 -6.92
C LEU A 1069 27.52 42.62 -7.47
N CYS A 1070 28.08 43.46 -6.60
CA CYS A 1070 28.85 44.65 -6.95
C CYS A 1070 30.00 44.84 -5.94
N GLU A 1071 31.25 44.66 -6.40
CA GLU A 1071 32.43 44.65 -5.54
C GLU A 1071 33.32 45.89 -5.80
N GLY A 1072 33.91 46.45 -4.73
CA GLY A 1072 34.70 47.68 -4.75
C GLY A 1072 35.31 48.00 -3.38
N MET A 1073 36.33 48.85 -3.33
CA MET A 1073 37.02 49.24 -2.09
C MET A 1073 36.56 50.59 -1.55
N GLU A 1074 36.09 50.62 -0.30
CA GLU A 1074 35.88 51.88 0.44
C GLU A 1074 37.21 52.48 0.93
N PHE A 1075 37.46 53.74 0.59
CA PHE A 1075 38.50 54.56 1.22
C PHE A 1075 37.93 55.28 2.45
N SER A 1076 38.04 54.65 3.63
CA SER A 1076 37.67 55.31 4.88
C SER A 1076 38.71 56.35 5.30
N THR A 1077 38.30 57.62 5.44
CA THR A 1077 39.17 58.75 5.78
C THR A 1077 38.97 59.25 7.21
N THR A 1078 39.50 58.53 8.21
CA THR A 1078 39.75 59.08 9.56
C THR A 1078 41.14 58.68 10.06
N VAL A 1079 41.81 59.60 10.76
CA VAL A 1079 43.18 59.40 11.26
C VAL A 1079 43.14 59.11 12.77
N PRO A 1080 43.80 58.05 13.26
CA PRO A 1080 43.89 57.78 14.70
C PRO A 1080 44.92 58.70 15.38
N VAL A 1081 44.61 59.15 16.60
CA VAL A 1081 45.59 59.78 17.50
C VAL A 1081 46.37 58.69 18.21
N GLY A 1082 47.70 58.80 18.29
CA GLY A 1082 48.56 57.76 18.86
C GLY A 1082 49.70 58.29 19.73
N THR A 1083 50.05 57.49 20.75
CA THR A 1083 51.22 57.53 21.64
C THR A 1083 51.40 56.11 22.19
N GLU A 1084 52.56 55.45 22.31
CA GLU A 1084 53.97 55.67 21.90
C GLU A 1084 54.70 54.30 22.04
N SER A 1085 55.88 53.97 21.48
CA SER A 1085 56.81 54.60 20.52
C SER A 1085 57.73 53.53 19.88
N GLY A 1086 58.73 53.91 19.07
CA GLY A 1086 59.74 53.03 18.43
C GLY A 1086 59.45 52.75 16.95
N LEU A 1087 60.19 53.28 15.96
CA LEU A 1087 61.56 52.93 15.54
C LEU A 1087 61.78 51.41 15.34
N SER A 1088 62.35 50.89 14.25
CA SER A 1088 62.85 51.44 12.95
C SER A 1088 63.30 50.21 12.09
N THR A 1089 63.50 50.17 10.76
CA THR A 1089 63.49 51.09 9.59
C THR A 1089 63.32 50.22 8.30
N LEU A 1090 63.60 50.52 7.00
CA LEU A 1090 64.19 51.59 6.15
C LEU A 1090 63.69 51.37 4.68
N GLN A 1091 63.68 52.41 3.82
CA GLN A 1091 63.91 52.53 2.34
C GLN A 1091 63.88 51.30 1.36
N THR A 1092 63.62 51.40 0.03
CA THR A 1092 63.20 52.49 -0.90
C THR A 1092 62.76 51.94 -2.28
N LEU A 1093 61.80 52.66 -2.91
CA LEU A 1093 61.44 52.75 -4.34
C LEU A 1093 62.54 52.43 -5.40
N VAL A 1094 62.18 51.79 -6.53
CA VAL A 1094 62.38 52.28 -7.93
C VAL A 1094 62.08 51.21 -9.02
N VAL A 1095 61.16 51.60 -9.93
CA VAL A 1095 60.97 51.28 -11.37
C VAL A 1095 61.90 50.26 -12.07
N VAL A 1096 61.33 49.19 -12.65
CA VAL A 1096 61.36 48.82 -14.10
C VAL A 1096 60.16 47.89 -14.37
N GLY A 1097 59.44 48.02 -15.49
CA GLY A 1097 58.38 47.05 -15.86
C GLY A 1097 57.61 47.28 -17.16
N SER A 1098 57.47 48.53 -17.61
CA SER A 1098 56.64 48.96 -18.76
C SER A 1098 57.14 48.54 -20.16
N VAL A 1099 57.78 47.37 -20.29
CA VAL A 1099 58.49 46.93 -21.51
C VAL A 1099 58.09 45.50 -21.94
N LEU A 1100 57.75 44.60 -21.02
CA LEU A 1100 57.52 43.18 -21.35
C LEU A 1100 56.21 42.93 -22.12
N GLY A 1101 55.13 43.67 -21.82
CA GLY A 1101 53.87 43.56 -22.57
C GLY A 1101 54.01 43.93 -24.06
N ALA A 1102 54.87 44.90 -24.37
CA ALA A 1102 55.13 45.34 -25.75
C ALA A 1102 55.87 44.27 -26.58
N MET A 1103 56.69 43.42 -25.95
CA MET A 1103 57.42 42.35 -26.65
C MET A 1103 56.53 41.18 -27.06
N LEU A 1104 55.52 40.82 -26.26
CA LEU A 1104 54.61 39.70 -26.58
C LEU A 1104 53.68 40.01 -27.76
N VAL A 1105 53.24 41.26 -27.91
CA VAL A 1105 52.45 41.71 -29.08
C VAL A 1105 53.33 41.82 -30.34
N ALA A 1106 54.62 42.19 -30.20
CA ALA A 1106 55.56 42.19 -31.32
C ALA A 1106 55.92 40.78 -31.82
N LEU A 1107 56.08 39.81 -30.92
CA LEU A 1107 56.44 38.43 -31.25
C LEU A 1107 55.32 37.69 -31.98
N SER A 1108 54.05 37.90 -31.60
CA SER A 1108 52.90 37.31 -32.30
C SER A 1108 52.72 37.89 -33.72
N ALA A 1109 52.93 39.20 -33.90
CA ALA A 1109 52.96 39.83 -35.23
C ALA A 1109 54.10 39.29 -36.12
N ALA A 1110 55.29 39.06 -35.56
CA ALA A 1110 56.43 38.51 -36.30
C ALA A 1110 56.20 37.05 -36.77
N LEU A 1111 55.50 36.24 -35.97
CA LEU A 1111 55.17 34.85 -36.33
C LEU A 1111 54.23 34.79 -37.55
N ILE A 1112 53.18 35.62 -37.54
CA ILE A 1112 52.20 35.74 -38.65
C ILE A 1112 52.90 36.20 -39.94
N TYR A 1113 53.75 37.22 -39.87
CA TYR A 1113 54.50 37.71 -41.03
C TYR A 1113 55.45 36.64 -41.62
N THR A 1114 56.06 35.81 -40.76
CA THR A 1114 56.95 34.72 -41.18
C THR A 1114 56.19 33.60 -41.92
N VAL A 1115 55.01 33.22 -41.43
CA VAL A 1115 54.14 32.23 -42.09
C VAL A 1115 53.63 32.76 -43.44
N MET A 1116 53.27 34.04 -43.54
CA MET A 1116 52.79 34.62 -44.80
C MET A 1116 53.90 34.78 -45.85
N ARG A 1117 55.15 35.08 -45.45
CA ARG A 1117 56.24 35.33 -46.41
C ARG A 1117 56.79 34.07 -47.09
N ASN A 1118 56.68 32.91 -46.46
CA ASN A 1118 57.07 31.63 -47.07
C ASN A 1118 56.06 31.07 -48.09
N ARG A 1119 54.99 31.81 -48.43
CA ARG A 1119 54.11 31.52 -49.58
C ARG A 1119 54.49 32.26 -50.88
N GLN A 1120 55.64 32.92 -50.92
CA GLN A 1120 56.26 33.40 -52.17
C GLN A 1120 57.77 33.09 -52.24
N ARG A 1121 58.07 31.80 -52.38
CA ARG A 1121 59.30 31.30 -53.03
C ARG A 1121 59.07 29.92 -53.62
#